data_AF-A0A2E3SLX0-F1
#
_entry.id   AF-A0A2E3SLX0-F1
#
_cell.length_a   1.000
_cell.length_b   1.000
_cell.length_c   1.000
_cell.angle_alpha   90.00
_cell.angle_beta   90.00
_cell.angle_gamma   90.00
#
_symmetry.space_group_name_H-M   'P 1'
#
loop_
_entity.id
_entity.type
_entity.pdbx_description
1 polymer ?
#
loop_
_entity_poly.entity_id
_entity_poly.type
_entity_poly.pdbx_seq_one_letter_code
_entity_poly.pdbx_strand_id
1 'polypeptide(L)'
;MGTNERNKLVFTVKDRCRVCYTCVRECPVKAIKIINGQAEVLSERCIGCGNCVKVCSQDAKMYVDTKAKVKAMLASKSKVALCVAPSFPAEFTEIKDHREFVGMLKELGFNLVVEVSFGADIVAMQYAQHFDDPKAKACISSDCPAIVYYIEHYHPELVKDLAPIASPMVAMARIMREKYGEDTKIVFAGPCIAKKAESNEVDEAITFKELRSLIEEYGIRNKDIEWMDFDPPRAGKGAIFPVSHGLLQTANKSEDIAEGNIIVADGKQSFPEAIREFECGQLKDHHLELLCCEGCIMGPGMTDTNSKYAKRKNISDYVKEKLHNMDEKQWKSDIKAFKNLDYSQEFKAASRVLQTPTGAEIDAVLESIGKSKPSDHLNCGACGYDTCVEHAMAIIDGLAEDEMCLPYTIEKLHDSIDELNYSNEKLSKAQQALKQSEKLASMGQLSAGIAHELNNPLGVITMYSNILKEEVMEDDPMRQDLDLIVDQAERCRKIVGGLLNFARKNQVNQSETNINNFVKASIDSIIKPENVEVSFKSNLKDPIVHIDTDQMMQVLTNLEKNAVDAMPNGGQLNISLAGSDEQIEIRVSDTGIGIAKENMEKIFTPFFTTKELGKGTGLGLPLIYGIVKMHKGKIDIQSNADKTQGPTGTTFIIKIPRS
;
A
#
# COMPACT_ATOMS: atom_id res chain seq x y z
N MET A 1 36.14 19.91 15.81
CA MET A 1 34.77 19.99 15.29
C MET A 1 33.79 19.88 16.44
N GLY A 2 32.84 20.81 16.52
CA GLY A 2 31.71 20.66 17.42
C GLY A 2 30.85 19.47 17.01
N THR A 3 30.11 18.92 17.97
CA THR A 3 29.08 17.88 17.79
C THR A 3 28.12 18.11 16.61
N ASN A 4 28.03 19.34 16.09
CA ASN A 4 27.12 19.74 15.03
C ASN A 4 27.48 19.24 13.61
N GLU A 5 28.76 19.02 13.28
CA GLU A 5 29.14 18.49 11.94
C GLU A 5 29.08 16.95 11.87
N ARG A 6 29.29 16.26 13.00
CA ARG A 6 29.14 14.79 13.12
C ARG A 6 27.71 14.33 12.80
N ASN A 7 26.71 15.16 13.12
CA ASN A 7 25.31 14.77 13.05
C ASN A 7 24.73 14.70 11.63
N LYS A 8 25.33 15.31 10.59
CA LYS A 8 24.68 15.43 9.27
C LYS A 8 25.37 14.70 8.12
N LEU A 9 26.13 13.65 8.41
CA LEU A 9 26.85 12.91 7.35
C LEU A 9 25.93 12.25 6.33
N VAL A 10 24.79 11.71 6.76
CA VAL A 10 23.84 10.98 5.91
C VAL A 10 22.46 11.64 6.02
N PHE A 11 21.78 11.82 4.88
CA PHE A 11 20.48 12.49 4.80
C PHE A 11 19.55 11.82 3.78
N THR A 12 18.26 12.17 3.83
CA THR A 12 17.27 11.72 2.84
C THR A 12 16.96 12.81 1.82
N VAL A 13 17.02 12.47 0.53
CA VAL A 13 16.35 13.21 -0.55
C VAL A 13 14.92 12.70 -0.68
N LYS A 14 13.95 13.45 -0.14
CA LYS A 14 12.58 12.96 0.08
C LYS A 14 11.89 12.51 -1.22
N ASP A 15 12.04 13.29 -2.29
CA ASP A 15 11.38 13.08 -3.59
C ASP A 15 11.77 11.77 -4.29
N ARG A 16 12.92 11.18 -3.93
CA ARG A 16 13.40 9.92 -4.49
C ARG A 16 12.92 8.69 -3.71
N CYS A 17 12.48 8.86 -2.47
CA CYS A 17 12.16 7.71 -1.62
C CYS A 17 10.82 7.08 -2.04
N ARG A 18 10.80 5.75 -2.14
CA ARG A 18 9.61 4.94 -2.42
C ARG A 18 9.20 4.05 -1.25
N VAL A 19 9.71 4.34 -0.05
CA VAL A 19 9.19 3.77 1.20
C VAL A 19 9.26 2.23 1.27
N CYS A 20 10.30 1.62 0.67
CA CYS A 20 10.48 0.16 0.69
C CYS A 20 11.02 -0.40 2.03
N TYR A 21 11.26 0.46 3.03
CA TYR A 21 11.81 0.16 4.36
C TYR A 21 13.17 -0.57 4.43
N THR A 22 13.81 -0.88 3.30
CA THR A 22 15.14 -1.53 3.29
C THR A 22 16.16 -0.75 4.10
N CYS A 23 16.17 0.58 3.99
CA CYS A 23 17.08 1.41 4.77
C CYS A 23 16.85 1.31 6.30
N VAL A 24 15.60 1.15 6.75
CA VAL A 24 15.25 0.96 8.19
C VAL A 24 15.79 -0.38 8.67
N ARG A 25 15.60 -1.44 7.87
CA ARG A 25 16.06 -2.80 8.15
C ARG A 25 17.58 -2.90 8.25
N GLU A 26 18.28 -2.18 7.40
CA GLU A 26 19.74 -2.23 7.27
C GLU A 26 20.47 -1.24 8.20
N CYS A 27 19.72 -0.41 8.93
CA CYS A 27 20.28 0.51 9.90
C CYS A 27 20.48 -0.19 11.25
N PRO A 28 21.73 -0.36 11.75
CA PRO A 28 21.99 -1.10 12.99
C PRO A 28 21.45 -0.39 14.25
N VAL A 29 21.23 0.91 14.17
CA VAL A 29 20.76 1.77 15.29
C VAL A 29 19.33 2.28 15.08
N LYS A 30 18.64 1.78 14.05
CA LYS A 30 17.28 2.22 13.64
C LYS A 30 17.14 3.75 13.58
N ALA A 31 18.18 4.45 13.08
CA ALA A 31 18.23 5.91 12.97
C ALA A 31 17.38 6.48 11.82
N ILE A 32 16.39 5.75 11.33
CA ILE A 32 15.51 6.19 10.24
C ILE A 32 14.09 6.19 10.76
N LYS A 33 13.49 7.38 10.73
CA LYS A 33 12.13 7.64 11.18
C LYS A 33 11.19 7.65 9.98
N ILE A 34 9.99 7.08 10.14
CA ILE A 34 8.90 7.25 9.17
C ILE A 34 7.94 8.33 9.71
N ILE A 35 7.67 9.36 8.90
CA ILE A 35 6.67 10.40 9.21
C ILE A 35 5.82 10.62 7.96
N ASN A 36 4.50 10.52 8.11
CA ASN A 36 3.52 10.62 7.03
C ASN A 36 3.90 9.72 5.83
N GLY A 37 4.31 8.48 6.11
CA GLY A 37 4.78 7.54 5.09
C GLY A 37 6.14 7.88 4.47
N GLN A 38 6.90 8.86 4.96
CA GLN A 38 8.19 9.25 4.38
C GLN A 38 9.37 8.90 5.29
N ALA A 39 10.40 8.24 4.73
CA ALA A 39 11.58 7.82 5.50
C ALA A 39 12.65 8.92 5.63
N GLU A 40 12.95 9.37 6.85
CA GLU A 40 13.90 10.43 7.16
C GLU A 40 15.04 9.94 8.07
N VAL A 41 16.29 10.31 7.76
CA VAL A 41 17.44 9.96 8.60
C VAL A 41 17.50 10.92 9.79
N LEU A 42 17.48 10.36 10.99
CA LEU A 42 17.67 11.09 12.24
C LEU A 42 19.15 11.27 12.50
N SER A 43 19.62 12.48 12.22
CA SER A 43 21.00 12.93 12.34
C SER A 43 21.61 12.63 13.71
N GLU A 44 20.87 12.89 14.78
CA GLU A 44 21.22 12.69 16.18
C GLU A 44 21.23 11.22 16.64
N ARG A 45 20.79 10.28 15.79
CA ARG A 45 20.88 8.83 15.99
C ARG A 45 21.89 8.19 15.03
N CYS A 46 22.28 8.89 13.98
CA CYS A 46 23.08 8.29 12.92
C CYS A 46 24.54 8.11 13.34
N ILE A 47 25.06 6.89 13.25
CA ILE A 47 26.49 6.58 13.45
C ILE A 47 27.34 6.76 12.18
N GLY A 48 26.78 7.36 11.11
CA GLY A 48 27.50 7.63 9.86
C GLY A 48 27.96 6.38 9.07
N CYS A 49 27.52 5.16 9.45
CA CYS A 49 27.99 3.92 8.83
C CYS A 49 27.62 3.75 7.36
N GLY A 50 26.64 4.52 6.87
CA GLY A 50 26.28 4.55 5.45
C GLY A 50 25.60 3.30 4.89
N ASN A 51 25.29 2.28 5.70
CA ASN A 51 24.59 1.08 5.23
C ASN A 51 23.30 1.42 4.48
N CYS A 52 22.53 2.39 4.98
CA CYS A 52 21.30 2.86 4.34
C CYS A 52 21.52 3.50 2.96
N VAL A 53 22.68 4.12 2.71
CA VAL A 53 23.07 4.64 1.38
C VAL A 53 23.33 3.46 0.46
N LYS A 54 24.13 2.49 0.92
CA LYS A 54 24.51 1.31 0.14
C LYS A 54 23.32 0.48 -0.33
N VAL A 55 22.27 0.34 0.48
CA VAL A 55 21.10 -0.50 0.16
C VAL A 55 19.96 0.26 -0.52
N CYS A 56 20.09 1.57 -0.73
CA CYS A 56 19.01 2.37 -1.29
C CYS A 56 19.00 2.29 -2.82
N SER A 57 18.06 1.53 -3.37
CA SER A 57 17.88 1.37 -4.82
C SER A 57 17.34 2.62 -5.55
N GLN A 58 17.07 3.71 -4.84
CA GLN A 58 16.49 4.93 -5.38
C GLN A 58 17.42 6.14 -5.24
N ASP A 59 18.64 5.95 -4.73
CA ASP A 59 19.57 7.04 -4.39
C ASP A 59 18.90 8.13 -3.53
N ALA A 60 17.96 7.71 -2.69
CA ALA A 60 17.20 8.58 -1.79
C ALA A 60 17.94 8.81 -0.47
N LYS A 61 18.84 7.89 -0.09
CA LYS A 61 19.73 8.03 1.06
C LYS A 61 21.09 8.46 0.53
N MET A 62 21.48 9.68 0.84
CA MET A 62 22.69 10.33 0.33
C MET A 62 23.59 10.74 1.49
N TYR A 63 24.82 11.12 1.20
CA TYR A 63 25.77 11.62 2.18
C TYR A 63 26.43 12.91 1.70
N VAL A 64 27.06 13.64 2.62
CA VAL A 64 27.68 14.94 2.34
C VAL A 64 28.83 14.77 1.36
N ASP A 65 28.68 15.37 0.19
CA ASP A 65 29.72 15.50 -0.83
C ASP A 65 30.67 16.64 -0.45
N THR A 66 31.96 16.35 -0.36
CA THR A 66 32.99 17.34 0.00
C THR A 66 34.04 17.54 -1.10
N LYS A 67 33.80 17.04 -2.33
CA LYS A 67 34.69 17.21 -3.49
C LYS A 67 35.05 18.66 -3.76
N ALA A 68 34.09 19.58 -3.61
CA ALA A 68 34.30 21.00 -3.87
C ALA A 68 35.42 21.60 -2.98
N LYS A 69 35.52 21.15 -1.73
CA LYS A 69 36.58 21.57 -0.81
C LYS A 69 37.94 21.04 -1.24
N VAL A 70 38.01 19.78 -1.65
CA VAL A 70 39.24 19.18 -2.20
C VAL A 70 39.71 19.92 -3.45
N LYS A 71 38.80 20.23 -4.39
CA LYS A 71 39.14 21.05 -5.56
C LYS A 71 39.70 22.42 -5.18
N ALA A 72 39.11 23.08 -4.19
CA ALA A 72 39.62 24.37 -3.71
C ALA A 72 41.02 24.25 -3.08
N MET A 73 41.31 23.15 -2.37
CA MET A 73 42.66 22.86 -1.86
C MET A 73 43.66 22.62 -3.00
N LEU A 74 43.29 21.83 -4.00
CA LEU A 74 44.14 21.54 -5.17
C LEU A 74 44.43 22.79 -6.01
N ALA A 75 43.48 23.72 -6.11
CA ALA A 75 43.67 25.01 -6.79
C ALA A 75 44.50 26.02 -5.97
N SER A 76 44.76 25.74 -4.68
CA SER A 76 45.54 26.60 -3.82
C SER A 76 47.05 26.44 -4.05
N LYS A 77 47.86 27.35 -3.49
CA LYS A 77 49.33 27.21 -3.48
C LYS A 77 49.85 26.30 -2.37
N SER A 78 48.97 25.73 -1.55
CA SER A 78 49.35 24.85 -0.46
C SER A 78 49.81 23.50 -0.99
N LYS A 79 50.74 22.86 -0.27
CA LYS A 79 51.13 21.48 -0.55
C LYS A 79 50.01 20.56 -0.09
N VAL A 80 49.41 19.80 -1.00
CA VAL A 80 48.30 18.88 -0.69
C VAL A 80 48.78 17.43 -0.80
N ALA A 81 48.57 16.66 0.27
CA ALA A 81 48.83 15.23 0.35
C ALA A 81 47.53 14.45 0.34
N LEU A 82 47.46 13.39 -0.47
CA LEU A 82 46.38 12.42 -0.45
C LEU A 82 46.82 11.16 0.30
N CYS A 83 46.12 10.84 1.38
CA CYS A 83 46.25 9.61 2.14
C CYS A 83 45.19 8.61 1.64
N VAL A 84 45.62 7.59 0.90
CA VAL A 84 44.72 6.58 0.31
C VAL A 84 44.53 5.40 1.27
N ALA A 85 43.28 5.04 1.56
CA ALA A 85 42.94 3.88 2.38
C ALA A 85 43.43 2.56 1.73
N PRO A 86 43.82 1.55 2.53
CA PRO A 86 44.35 0.27 2.04
C PRO A 86 43.38 -0.52 1.14
N SER A 87 42.08 -0.19 1.19
CA SER A 87 41.04 -0.84 0.39
C SER A 87 40.98 -0.42 -1.09
N PHE A 88 41.84 0.50 -1.55
CA PHE A 88 41.80 1.00 -2.94
C PHE A 88 41.90 -0.10 -4.02
N PRO A 89 42.64 -1.22 -3.86
CA PRO A 89 42.69 -2.26 -4.89
C PRO A 89 41.35 -3.00 -5.05
N ALA A 90 40.47 -2.93 -4.04
CA ALA A 90 39.12 -3.46 -4.12
C ALA A 90 38.12 -2.52 -4.80
N GLU A 91 38.46 -1.23 -4.93
CA GLU A 91 37.66 -0.22 -5.65
C GLU A 91 38.09 -0.09 -7.11
N PHE A 92 39.37 0.20 -7.33
CA PHE A 92 39.94 0.53 -8.65
C PHE A 92 40.44 -0.72 -9.36
N THR A 93 39.55 -1.70 -9.50
CA THR A 93 39.88 -3.05 -10.00
C THR A 93 40.29 -3.10 -11.47
N GLU A 94 39.97 -2.04 -12.21
CA GLU A 94 40.39 -1.80 -13.59
C GLU A 94 41.88 -1.45 -13.70
N ILE A 95 42.51 -1.00 -12.60
CA ILE A 95 43.92 -0.65 -12.53
C ILE A 95 44.70 -1.87 -12.00
N LYS A 96 45.60 -2.41 -12.84
CA LYS A 96 46.34 -3.63 -12.50
C LYS A 96 47.57 -3.37 -11.65
N ASP A 97 48.23 -2.23 -11.87
CA ASP A 97 49.45 -1.84 -11.16
C ASP A 97 49.16 -0.55 -10.40
N HIS A 98 49.41 -0.54 -9.08
CA HIS A 98 49.10 0.63 -8.26
C HIS A 98 49.90 1.87 -8.67
N ARG A 99 51.01 1.71 -9.40
CA ARG A 99 51.82 2.84 -9.85
C ARG A 99 51.12 3.69 -10.89
N GLU A 100 50.27 3.06 -11.71
CA GLU A 100 49.39 3.77 -12.62
C GLU A 100 48.40 4.62 -11.81
N PHE A 101 47.75 4.01 -10.80
CA PHE A 101 46.80 4.69 -9.91
C PHE A 101 47.40 5.92 -9.22
N VAL A 102 48.60 5.77 -8.63
CA VAL A 102 49.30 6.89 -7.99
C VAL A 102 49.67 7.98 -8.99
N GLY A 103 50.10 7.62 -10.21
CA GLY A 103 50.30 8.55 -11.31
C GLY A 103 49.06 9.39 -11.61
N MET A 104 47.88 8.77 -11.68
CA MET A 104 46.60 9.48 -11.93
C MET A 104 46.34 10.52 -10.84
N LEU A 105 46.62 10.18 -9.59
CA LEU A 105 46.39 11.06 -8.44
C LEU A 105 47.37 12.24 -8.43
N LYS A 106 48.61 12.03 -8.87
CA LYS A 106 49.59 13.11 -9.06
C LYS A 106 49.15 14.05 -10.18
N GLU A 107 48.67 13.51 -11.29
CA GLU A 107 48.14 14.29 -12.42
C GLU A 107 46.88 15.08 -12.03
N LEU A 108 46.05 14.54 -11.12
CA LEU A 108 44.89 15.25 -10.53
C LEU A 108 45.30 16.50 -9.73
N GLY A 109 46.57 16.61 -9.35
CA GLY A 109 47.14 17.80 -8.70
C GLY A 109 47.63 17.57 -7.27
N PHE A 110 47.57 16.34 -6.74
CA PHE A 110 48.12 16.06 -5.42
C PHE A 110 49.65 16.10 -5.45
N ASN A 111 50.27 16.84 -4.53
CA ASN A 111 51.73 16.93 -4.45
C ASN A 111 52.34 15.67 -3.85
N LEU A 112 51.65 15.06 -2.89
CA LEU A 112 52.03 13.81 -2.24
C LEU A 112 50.88 12.82 -2.32
N VAL A 113 51.18 11.55 -2.56
CA VAL A 113 50.23 10.45 -2.53
C VAL A 113 50.85 9.36 -1.69
N VAL A 114 50.28 9.14 -0.51
CA VAL A 114 50.76 8.17 0.48
C VAL A 114 49.66 7.17 0.79
N GLU A 115 50.07 6.04 1.34
CA GLU A 115 49.18 4.94 1.66
C GLU A 115 48.94 4.87 3.18
N VAL A 116 47.66 4.85 3.58
CA VAL A 116 47.25 4.74 4.98
C VAL A 116 47.66 3.39 5.59
N SER A 117 47.97 2.40 4.77
CA SER A 117 48.54 1.10 5.19
C SER A 117 49.75 1.25 6.11
N PHE A 118 50.57 2.30 6.00
CA PHE A 118 51.71 2.47 6.91
C PHE A 118 51.25 2.91 8.30
N GLY A 119 50.25 3.79 8.38
CA GLY A 119 49.53 4.07 9.62
C GLY A 119 48.91 2.81 10.21
N ALA A 120 48.41 1.90 9.37
CA ALA A 120 47.86 0.62 9.79
C ALA A 120 48.94 -0.34 10.36
N ASP A 121 50.15 -0.37 9.80
CA ASP A 121 51.28 -1.12 10.39
C ASP A 121 51.55 -0.64 11.83
N ILE A 122 51.65 0.67 12.04
CA ILE A 122 51.91 1.27 13.35
C ILE A 122 50.77 0.98 14.32
N VAL A 123 49.51 1.18 13.91
CA VAL A 123 48.33 0.91 14.74
C VAL A 123 48.27 -0.57 15.12
N ALA A 124 48.51 -1.48 14.18
CA ALA A 124 48.55 -2.92 14.47
C ALA A 124 49.67 -3.28 15.46
N MET A 125 50.81 -2.58 15.43
CA MET A 125 51.88 -2.75 16.43
C MET A 125 51.46 -2.26 17.83
N GLN A 126 50.64 -1.21 17.93
CA GLN A 126 50.09 -0.75 19.22
C GLN A 126 49.09 -1.78 19.78
N TYR A 127 48.20 -2.31 18.93
CA TYR A 127 47.28 -3.38 19.32
C TYR A 127 48.02 -4.66 19.69
N ALA A 128 49.05 -5.06 18.94
CA ALA A 128 49.87 -6.22 19.28
C ALA A 128 50.48 -6.10 20.68
N GLN A 129 51.03 -4.92 21.02
CA GLN A 129 51.54 -4.65 22.36
C GLN A 129 50.46 -4.71 23.44
N HIS A 130 49.25 -4.24 23.13
CA HIS A 130 48.13 -4.28 24.05
C HIS A 130 47.61 -5.71 24.28
N PHE A 131 47.44 -6.49 23.22
CA PHE A 131 46.98 -7.89 23.29
C PHE A 131 48.01 -8.82 23.95
N ASP A 132 49.31 -8.51 23.83
CA ASP A 132 50.38 -9.27 24.47
C ASP A 132 50.61 -8.93 25.94
N ASP A 133 50.03 -7.84 26.44
CA ASP A 133 50.17 -7.47 27.85
C ASP A 133 49.18 -8.28 28.70
N PRO A 134 49.65 -9.24 29.53
CA PRO A 134 48.77 -10.06 30.37
C PRO A 134 48.05 -9.26 31.47
N LYS A 135 48.43 -7.98 31.68
CA LYS A 135 47.74 -7.06 32.59
C LYS A 135 46.77 -6.12 31.87
N ALA A 136 46.76 -6.12 30.54
CA ALA A 136 45.81 -5.32 29.80
C ALA A 136 44.39 -5.82 30.08
N LYS A 137 43.49 -4.86 30.30
CA LYS A 137 42.07 -5.17 30.38
C LYS A 137 41.57 -5.53 28.97
N ALA A 138 40.61 -6.45 28.88
CA ALA A 138 39.87 -6.67 27.65
C ALA A 138 39.36 -5.33 27.10
N CYS A 139 39.52 -5.13 25.80
CA CYS A 139 39.23 -3.87 25.13
C CYS A 139 38.48 -4.10 23.83
N ILE A 140 37.80 -3.06 23.37
CA ILE A 140 37.13 -3.01 22.06
C ILE A 140 38.00 -2.18 21.13
N SER A 141 38.30 -2.69 19.94
CA SER A 141 39.05 -1.95 18.93
C SER A 141 38.31 -0.69 18.48
N SER A 142 39.07 0.37 18.21
CA SER A 142 38.58 1.72 17.90
C SER A 142 38.97 2.20 16.50
N ASP A 143 39.43 1.29 15.64
CA ASP A 143 39.83 1.56 14.26
C ASP A 143 38.63 1.85 13.33
N CYS A 144 37.45 1.31 13.66
CA CYS A 144 36.18 1.57 12.98
C CYS A 144 35.41 2.75 13.62
N PRO A 145 35.34 3.94 12.98
CA PRO A 145 34.69 5.10 13.57
C PRO A 145 33.18 4.91 13.80
N ALA A 146 32.53 4.09 12.97
CA ALA A 146 31.11 3.77 13.15
C ALA A 146 30.85 2.96 14.44
N ILE A 147 31.79 2.09 14.83
CA ILE A 147 31.71 1.33 16.10
C ILE A 147 31.97 2.26 17.29
N VAL A 148 32.99 3.12 17.18
CA VAL A 148 33.26 4.15 18.19
C VAL A 148 32.01 5.00 18.42
N TYR A 149 31.38 5.50 17.35
CA TYR A 149 30.14 6.29 17.48
C TYR A 149 28.97 5.47 18.02
N TYR A 150 28.85 4.21 17.65
CA TYR A 150 27.84 3.31 18.22
C TYR A 150 28.00 3.22 19.75
N ILE A 151 29.23 2.99 20.23
CA ILE A 151 29.52 2.90 21.67
C ILE A 151 29.30 4.25 22.37
N GLU A 152 29.83 5.35 21.82
CA GLU A 152 29.66 6.69 22.39
C GLU A 152 28.17 7.06 22.58
N HIS A 153 27.29 6.66 21.66
CA HIS A 153 25.88 7.08 21.65
C HIS A 153 24.92 6.08 22.31
N TYR A 154 25.20 4.78 22.22
CA TYR A 154 24.26 3.72 22.60
C TYR A 154 24.75 2.85 23.77
N HIS A 155 26.05 2.82 24.03
CA HIS A 155 26.66 2.09 25.15
C HIS A 155 27.70 2.95 25.88
N PRO A 156 27.31 4.11 26.43
CA PRO A 156 28.23 5.11 26.98
C PRO A 156 29.14 4.57 28.10
N GLU A 157 28.68 3.55 28.84
CA GLU A 157 29.45 2.90 29.90
C GLU A 157 30.66 2.11 29.39
N LEU A 158 30.64 1.69 28.11
CA LEU A 158 31.71 0.97 27.42
C LEU A 158 32.75 1.88 26.77
N VAL A 159 32.58 3.21 26.81
CA VAL A 159 33.55 4.15 26.23
C VAL A 159 34.93 4.00 26.87
N LYS A 160 34.99 3.64 28.16
CA LYS A 160 36.23 3.33 28.88
C LYS A 160 36.93 2.04 28.43
N ASP A 161 36.19 1.17 27.74
CA ASP A 161 36.65 -0.13 27.25
C ASP A 161 37.11 -0.05 25.78
N LEU A 162 36.90 1.09 25.10
CA LEU A 162 37.53 1.36 23.81
C LEU A 162 39.05 1.47 23.96
N ALA A 163 39.78 0.78 23.10
CA ALA A 163 41.23 0.88 23.05
C ALA A 163 41.63 2.33 22.71
N PRO A 164 42.45 3.01 23.55
CA PRO A 164 42.80 4.42 23.37
C PRO A 164 43.87 4.62 22.29
N ILE A 165 43.67 4.00 21.14
CA ILE A 165 44.59 3.94 20.00
C ILE A 165 43.91 4.66 18.84
N ALA A 166 44.62 5.58 18.19
CA ALA A 166 44.15 6.29 17.01
C ALA A 166 43.91 5.31 15.85
N SER A 167 42.95 5.62 14.98
CA SER A 167 42.73 4.82 13.78
C SER A 167 43.87 5.00 12.76
N PRO A 168 44.04 4.08 11.79
CA PRO A 168 45.09 4.19 10.77
C PRO A 168 45.12 5.51 10.02
N MET A 169 43.94 6.10 9.77
CA MET A 169 43.82 7.41 9.10
C MET A 169 44.45 8.52 9.95
N VAL A 170 44.11 8.56 11.24
CA VAL A 170 44.61 9.56 12.17
C VAL A 170 46.10 9.36 12.44
N ALA A 171 46.53 8.12 12.65
CA ALA A 171 47.94 7.78 12.81
C ALA A 171 48.76 8.22 11.58
N MET A 172 48.28 7.95 10.37
CA MET A 172 48.93 8.39 9.14
C MET A 172 48.97 9.92 9.03
N ALA A 173 47.91 10.63 9.44
CA ALA A 173 47.91 12.08 9.44
C ALA A 173 49.01 12.66 10.33
N ARG A 174 49.19 12.13 11.55
CA ARG A 174 50.27 12.52 12.47
C ARG A 174 51.66 12.27 11.88
N ILE A 175 51.85 11.11 11.25
CA ILE A 175 53.11 10.76 10.54
C ILE A 175 53.39 11.72 9.38
N MET A 176 52.36 12.11 8.64
CA MET A 176 52.49 13.05 7.52
C MET A 176 52.88 14.45 7.98
N ARG A 177 52.32 14.93 9.10
CA ARG A 177 52.72 16.21 9.70
C ARG A 177 54.18 16.19 10.15
N GLU A 178 54.59 15.13 10.83
CA GLU A 178 55.98 14.95 11.28
C GLU A 178 56.97 14.90 10.10
N LYS A 179 56.65 14.13 9.06
CA LYS A 179 57.58 13.89 7.93
C LYS A 179 57.61 15.05 6.92
N TYR A 180 56.46 15.63 6.62
CA TYR A 180 56.30 16.58 5.50
C TYR A 180 55.96 18.00 5.94
N GLY A 181 55.85 18.24 7.24
CA GLY A 181 55.62 19.55 7.85
C GLY A 181 54.15 19.85 8.13
N GLU A 182 53.92 20.64 9.18
CA GLU A 182 52.60 21.04 9.68
C GLU A 182 51.75 21.80 8.65
N ASP A 183 52.35 22.45 7.66
CA ASP A 183 51.63 23.20 6.62
C ASP A 183 51.03 22.32 5.51
N THR A 184 51.36 21.03 5.45
CA THR A 184 50.89 20.12 4.39
C THR A 184 49.40 19.82 4.54
N LYS A 185 48.55 20.22 3.61
CA LYS A 185 47.12 19.89 3.65
C LYS A 185 46.88 18.39 3.43
N ILE A 186 46.19 17.72 4.34
CA ILE A 186 45.98 16.28 4.32
C ILE A 186 44.55 15.98 3.90
N VAL A 187 44.39 15.31 2.76
CA VAL A 187 43.13 14.79 2.27
C VAL A 187 43.13 13.27 2.44
N PHE A 188 42.11 12.70 3.05
CA PHE A 188 41.91 11.25 3.08
C PHE A 188 40.95 10.80 1.97
N ALA A 189 41.25 9.68 1.32
CA ALA A 189 40.32 8.99 0.43
C ALA A 189 40.13 7.54 0.87
N GLY A 190 38.87 7.13 1.09
CA GLY A 190 38.59 5.77 1.58
C GLY A 190 37.16 5.25 1.39
N PRO A 191 36.86 4.06 1.89
CA PRO A 191 35.61 3.35 1.63
C PRO A 191 34.48 3.73 2.60
N CYS A 192 34.73 4.62 3.56
CA CYS A 192 33.84 4.82 4.71
C CYS A 192 33.34 6.27 4.78
N ILE A 193 32.03 6.44 4.96
CA ILE A 193 31.40 7.75 5.15
C ILE A 193 31.68 8.30 6.56
N ALA A 194 31.67 7.44 7.60
CA ALA A 194 31.91 7.85 8.98
C ALA A 194 33.31 8.48 9.22
N LYS A 195 34.30 8.13 8.39
CA LYS A 195 35.65 8.73 8.43
C LYS A 195 35.63 10.24 8.20
N LYS A 196 34.62 10.77 7.49
CA LYS A 196 34.46 12.21 7.23
C LYS A 196 34.34 13.08 8.48
N ALA A 197 33.88 12.52 9.59
CA ALA A 197 33.69 13.26 10.85
C ALA A 197 34.56 12.73 12.00
N GLU A 198 35.48 11.81 11.73
CA GLU A 198 36.30 11.12 12.75
C GLU A 198 37.24 12.06 13.50
N SER A 199 38.08 12.80 12.78
CA SER A 199 39.10 13.68 13.37
C SER A 199 39.32 14.95 12.54
N ASN A 200 39.75 16.02 13.21
CA ASN A 200 40.14 17.29 12.57
C ASN A 200 41.63 17.32 12.17
N GLU A 201 42.38 16.26 12.49
CA GLU A 201 43.81 16.15 12.14
C GLU A 201 44.00 15.94 10.62
N VAL A 202 42.94 15.48 9.95
CA VAL A 202 42.80 15.42 8.50
C VAL A 202 42.00 16.65 8.06
N ASP A 203 42.52 17.41 7.09
CA ASP A 203 41.87 18.65 6.62
C ASP A 203 40.56 18.38 5.87
N GLU A 204 40.49 17.27 5.11
CA GLU A 204 39.25 16.85 4.44
C GLU A 204 39.26 15.34 4.14
N ALA A 205 38.08 14.72 4.10
CA ALA A 205 37.93 13.31 3.83
C ALA A 205 36.86 13.06 2.77
N ILE A 206 37.23 12.33 1.72
CA ILE A 206 36.36 11.93 0.62
C ILE A 206 36.23 10.41 0.56
N THR A 207 35.12 9.95 0.02
CA THR A 207 34.92 8.54 -0.30
C THR A 207 35.62 8.18 -1.61
N PHE A 208 35.79 6.89 -1.87
CA PHE A 208 36.28 6.43 -3.16
C PHE A 208 35.33 6.72 -4.32
N LYS A 209 34.00 6.69 -4.10
CA LYS A 209 33.01 7.17 -5.08
C LYS A 209 33.28 8.63 -5.46
N GLU A 210 33.57 9.48 -4.49
CA GLU A 210 33.92 10.88 -4.73
C GLU A 210 35.27 11.03 -5.44
N LEU A 211 36.29 10.26 -5.05
CA LEU A 211 37.59 10.27 -5.71
C LEU A 211 37.50 9.85 -7.18
N ARG A 212 36.76 8.77 -7.47
CA ARG A 212 36.46 8.31 -8.83
C ARG A 212 35.78 9.40 -9.65
N SER A 213 34.76 10.03 -9.07
CA SER A 213 34.06 11.14 -9.70
C SER A 213 34.99 12.34 -9.96
N LEU A 214 35.96 12.62 -9.09
CA LEU A 214 36.97 13.67 -9.35
C LEU A 214 37.88 13.31 -10.53
N ILE A 215 38.38 12.07 -10.59
CA ILE A 215 39.23 11.59 -11.70
C ILE A 215 38.48 11.73 -13.03
N GLU A 216 37.19 11.33 -13.06
CA GLU A 216 36.33 11.46 -14.23
C GLU A 216 36.08 12.91 -14.63
N GLU A 217 35.77 13.79 -13.68
CA GLU A 217 35.50 15.21 -13.93
C GLU A 217 36.73 15.97 -14.47
N TYR A 218 37.94 15.57 -14.08
CA TYR A 218 39.19 16.13 -14.61
C TYR A 218 39.65 15.47 -15.91
N GLY A 219 38.94 14.43 -16.37
CA GLY A 219 39.22 13.78 -17.65
C GLY A 219 40.53 12.98 -17.70
N ILE A 220 41.04 12.54 -16.55
CA ILE A 220 42.31 11.79 -16.44
C ILE A 220 42.09 10.37 -16.98
N ARG A 221 42.91 9.95 -17.96
CA ARG A 221 42.76 8.67 -18.67
C ARG A 221 44.04 7.86 -18.60
N ASN A 222 43.90 6.56 -18.31
CA ASN A 222 44.97 5.57 -18.13
C ASN A 222 46.10 5.49 -19.18
N LYS A 223 45.95 6.07 -20.39
CA LYS A 223 46.89 5.83 -21.49
C LYS A 223 48.11 6.75 -21.52
N ASP A 224 48.07 7.91 -20.87
CA ASP A 224 49.11 8.95 -20.98
C ASP A 224 49.75 9.32 -19.63
N ILE A 225 49.61 8.45 -18.62
CA ILE A 225 49.96 8.73 -17.22
C ILE A 225 51.37 8.21 -16.91
N GLU A 226 52.19 9.03 -16.26
CA GLU A 226 53.48 8.60 -15.73
C GLU A 226 53.28 7.67 -14.53
N TRP A 227 53.93 6.49 -14.57
CA TRP A 227 53.81 5.50 -13.50
C TRP A 227 54.66 5.94 -12.31
N MET A 228 54.02 6.20 -11.18
CA MET A 228 54.68 6.68 -9.97
C MET A 228 54.35 5.77 -8.80
N ASP A 229 55.29 5.50 -7.92
CA ASP A 229 55.01 4.72 -6.71
C ASP A 229 54.57 5.63 -5.56
N PHE A 230 53.98 5.06 -4.50
CA PHE A 230 53.59 5.84 -3.31
C PHE A 230 54.80 6.57 -2.71
N ASP A 231 54.57 7.81 -2.29
CA ASP A 231 55.53 8.58 -1.52
C ASP A 231 55.77 7.90 -0.15
N PRO A 232 57.00 7.95 0.39
CA PRO A 232 57.31 7.34 1.68
C PRO A 232 56.60 8.04 2.86
N PRO A 233 56.35 7.38 4.00
CA PRO A 233 56.75 6.01 4.30
C PRO A 233 55.86 4.98 3.61
N ARG A 234 56.48 3.89 3.16
CA ARG A 234 55.77 2.81 2.44
C ARG A 234 55.39 1.72 3.42
N ALA A 235 54.21 1.14 3.23
CA ALA A 235 53.66 0.15 4.14
C ALA A 235 54.14 -1.28 3.87
N GLY A 236 54.00 -2.13 4.88
CA GLY A 236 54.16 -3.57 4.82
C GLY A 236 52.83 -4.30 4.92
N LYS A 237 52.63 -5.06 6.00
CA LYS A 237 51.44 -5.90 6.20
C LYS A 237 50.15 -5.10 6.40
N GLY A 238 50.23 -3.82 6.72
CA GLY A 238 49.08 -2.94 6.91
C GLY A 238 48.18 -2.79 5.68
N ALA A 239 48.63 -3.20 4.50
CA ALA A 239 47.76 -3.33 3.32
C ALA A 239 46.69 -4.45 3.47
N ILE A 240 46.83 -5.37 4.43
CA ILE A 240 45.87 -6.43 4.78
C ILE A 240 44.72 -5.89 5.64
N PHE A 241 44.92 -4.78 6.34
CA PHE A 241 43.97 -4.21 7.30
C PHE A 241 42.49 -4.08 6.85
N PRO A 242 42.13 -3.80 5.57
CA PRO A 242 40.74 -3.52 5.21
C PRO A 242 39.85 -4.76 5.05
N VAL A 243 40.40 -5.98 5.09
CA VAL A 243 39.59 -7.21 5.09
C VAL A 243 39.21 -7.59 6.52
N SER A 244 38.13 -8.36 6.71
CA SER A 244 37.84 -8.95 8.02
C SER A 244 39.06 -9.72 8.55
N HIS A 245 39.35 -9.59 9.86
CA HIS A 245 40.55 -10.13 10.52
C HIS A 245 41.86 -9.46 10.08
N GLY A 246 41.77 -8.32 9.39
CA GLY A 246 42.91 -7.63 8.82
C GLY A 246 43.83 -7.03 9.88
N LEU A 247 43.26 -6.53 11.00
CA LEU A 247 44.04 -6.04 12.14
C LEU A 247 44.86 -7.18 12.73
N LEU A 248 44.24 -8.31 13.05
CA LEU A 248 44.91 -9.49 13.61
C LEU A 248 46.04 -9.99 12.72
N GLN A 249 45.79 -10.13 11.42
CA GLN A 249 46.81 -10.57 10.45
C GLN A 249 47.99 -9.59 10.35
N THR A 250 47.71 -8.29 10.43
CA THR A 250 48.77 -7.25 10.44
C THR A 250 49.56 -7.29 11.74
N ALA A 251 48.89 -7.53 12.88
CA ALA A 251 49.48 -7.66 14.21
C ALA A 251 50.19 -9.02 14.43
N ASN A 252 50.16 -9.94 13.46
CA ASN A 252 50.64 -11.32 13.58
C ASN A 252 49.97 -12.08 14.74
N LYS A 253 48.66 -11.90 14.90
CA LYS A 253 47.81 -12.62 15.85
C LYS A 253 46.94 -13.65 15.15
N SER A 254 46.57 -14.69 15.88
CA SER A 254 45.72 -15.78 15.44
C SER A 254 44.42 -15.80 16.23
N GLU A 255 43.32 -16.19 15.59
CA GLU A 255 42.05 -16.55 16.24
C GLU A 255 42.00 -18.03 16.65
N ASP A 256 43.13 -18.72 16.70
CA ASP A 256 43.14 -20.10 17.15
C ASP A 256 42.47 -20.18 18.53
N ILE A 257 41.39 -20.95 18.62
CA ILE A 257 40.58 -21.14 19.83
C ILE A 257 41.46 -21.63 21.00
N ALA A 258 42.58 -22.29 20.69
CA ALA A 258 43.54 -22.76 21.66
C ALA A 258 44.50 -21.68 22.18
N GLU A 259 44.69 -20.57 21.45
CA GLU A 259 45.79 -19.61 21.69
C GLU A 259 45.32 -18.15 21.88
N GLY A 260 44.10 -17.79 21.46
CA GLY A 260 43.63 -16.40 21.39
C GLY A 260 42.51 -16.06 22.38
N ASN A 261 42.58 -14.85 22.94
CA ASN A 261 41.51 -14.21 23.71
C ASN A 261 40.86 -13.06 22.91
N ILE A 262 40.81 -13.17 21.58
CA ILE A 262 40.30 -12.12 20.68
C ILE A 262 39.13 -12.66 19.89
N ILE A 263 38.04 -11.90 19.83
CA ILE A 263 36.84 -12.20 19.05
C ILE A 263 36.70 -11.15 17.96
N VAL A 264 36.65 -11.58 16.70
CA VAL A 264 36.34 -10.72 15.57
C VAL A 264 34.84 -10.81 15.27
N ALA A 265 34.17 -9.67 15.19
CA ALA A 265 32.78 -9.60 14.73
C ALA A 265 32.59 -8.46 13.73
N ASP A 266 32.05 -8.79 12.56
CA ASP A 266 31.85 -7.83 11.49
C ASP A 266 30.43 -7.84 10.91
N GLY A 267 29.99 -6.68 10.43
CA GLY A 267 28.68 -6.53 9.80
C GLY A 267 27.53 -6.28 10.78
N LYS A 268 26.38 -5.88 10.21
CA LYS A 268 25.25 -5.26 10.94
C LYS A 268 24.60 -6.13 12.04
N GLN A 269 24.79 -7.44 12.02
CA GLN A 269 24.17 -8.38 12.95
C GLN A 269 25.15 -8.80 14.05
N SER A 270 26.39 -9.13 13.68
CA SER A 270 27.36 -9.71 14.61
C SER A 270 27.97 -8.67 15.56
N PHE A 271 28.28 -7.45 15.10
CA PHE A 271 28.89 -6.46 16.00
C PHE A 271 27.96 -6.00 17.13
N PRO A 272 26.65 -5.72 16.92
CA PRO A 272 25.76 -5.32 18.03
C PRO A 272 25.53 -6.46 19.02
N GLU A 273 25.58 -7.71 18.58
CA GLU A 273 25.52 -8.88 19.45
C GLU A 273 26.77 -8.98 20.32
N ALA A 274 27.97 -8.93 19.71
CA ALA A 274 29.24 -8.95 20.44
C ALA A 274 29.35 -7.83 21.48
N ILE A 275 28.89 -6.61 21.17
CA ILE A 275 28.88 -5.49 22.13
C ILE A 275 27.94 -5.78 23.31
N ARG A 276 26.73 -6.32 23.07
CA ARG A 276 25.79 -6.68 24.15
C ARG A 276 26.34 -7.79 25.04
N GLU A 277 26.97 -8.80 24.47
CA GLU A 277 27.60 -9.89 25.22
C GLU A 277 28.80 -9.41 26.05
N PHE A 278 29.58 -8.45 25.53
CA PHE A 278 30.63 -7.78 26.28
C PHE A 278 30.06 -6.94 27.43
N GLU A 279 29.01 -6.16 27.18
CA GLU A 279 28.36 -5.30 28.18
C GLU A 279 27.77 -6.09 29.36
N CYS A 280 27.12 -7.22 29.09
CA CYS A 280 26.58 -8.10 30.14
C CYS A 280 27.64 -8.98 30.82
N GLY A 281 28.92 -8.83 30.42
CA GLY A 281 30.06 -9.47 31.05
C GLY A 281 30.36 -10.89 30.58
N GLN A 282 29.69 -11.41 29.55
CA GLN A 282 29.97 -12.73 28.98
C GLN A 282 31.31 -12.77 28.25
N LEU A 283 31.70 -11.65 27.63
CA LEU A 283 32.97 -11.51 26.88
C LEU A 283 34.01 -10.64 27.62
N LYS A 284 33.87 -10.41 28.92
CA LYS A 284 34.70 -9.46 29.70
C LYS A 284 36.21 -9.78 29.73
N ASP A 285 36.59 -11.02 29.41
CA ASP A 285 37.97 -11.50 29.41
C ASP A 285 38.55 -11.61 27.98
N HIS A 286 37.79 -11.18 26.96
CA HIS A 286 38.18 -11.24 25.54
C HIS A 286 38.25 -9.84 24.92
N HIS A 287 39.28 -9.59 24.11
CA HIS A 287 39.34 -8.41 23.26
C HIS A 287 38.37 -8.54 22.09
N LEU A 288 37.77 -7.44 21.65
CA LEU A 288 36.90 -7.40 20.49
C LEU A 288 37.55 -6.60 19.34
N GLU A 289 37.69 -7.21 18.17
CA GLU A 289 37.90 -6.50 16.91
C GLU A 289 36.55 -6.37 16.20
N LEU A 290 36.05 -5.14 16.08
CA LEU A 290 34.71 -4.88 15.56
C LEU A 290 34.72 -4.04 14.30
N LEU A 291 34.00 -4.50 13.28
CA LEU A 291 33.77 -3.74 12.05
C LEU A 291 32.28 -3.60 11.77
N CYS A 292 31.81 -2.37 11.50
CA CYS A 292 30.41 -2.16 11.15
C CYS A 292 30.03 -2.78 9.78
N CYS A 293 31.00 -2.94 8.89
CA CYS A 293 30.85 -3.56 7.57
C CYS A 293 31.59 -4.91 7.55
N GLU A 294 31.26 -5.78 6.60
CA GLU A 294 31.98 -7.06 6.40
C GLU A 294 33.37 -6.85 5.75
N GLY A 295 34.27 -6.22 6.51
CA GLY A 295 35.49 -5.60 6.03
C GLY A 295 35.25 -4.19 5.46
N CYS A 296 36.25 -3.31 5.58
CA CYS A 296 36.25 -2.00 4.95
C CYS A 296 36.13 -2.08 3.41
N ILE A 297 36.53 -3.21 2.80
CA ILE A 297 36.31 -3.50 1.37
C ILE A 297 34.84 -3.57 0.95
N MET A 298 33.91 -3.64 1.91
CA MET A 298 32.46 -3.59 1.68
C MET A 298 31.83 -2.29 2.18
N GLY A 299 32.66 -1.26 2.44
CA GLY A 299 32.23 0.03 2.95
C GLY A 299 31.32 0.80 1.98
N PRO A 300 30.44 1.68 2.49
CA PRO A 300 29.41 2.39 1.71
C PRO A 300 29.96 3.44 0.73
N GLY A 301 31.21 3.86 0.91
CA GLY A 301 31.92 4.82 0.07
C GLY A 301 32.60 4.21 -1.15
N MET A 302 32.40 2.91 -1.40
CA MET A 302 32.92 2.18 -2.56
C MET A 302 31.83 1.95 -3.61
N THR A 303 32.18 1.83 -4.88
CA THR A 303 31.22 1.43 -5.93
C THR A 303 30.75 -0.02 -5.76
N ASP A 304 29.56 -0.29 -6.27
CA ASP A 304 28.91 -1.61 -6.21
C ASP A 304 29.41 -2.58 -7.31
N THR A 305 30.60 -2.32 -7.87
CA THR A 305 31.07 -2.94 -9.11
C THR A 305 31.69 -4.33 -8.96
N ASN A 306 31.76 -4.93 -7.76
CA ASN A 306 32.32 -6.27 -7.54
C ASN A 306 31.77 -6.95 -6.27
N SER A 307 31.71 -8.28 -6.27
CA SER A 307 31.31 -9.07 -5.10
C SER A 307 32.39 -9.10 -4.01
N LYS A 308 31.99 -9.36 -2.75
CA LYS A 308 32.86 -9.42 -1.56
C LYS A 308 34.14 -10.24 -1.78
N TYR A 309 34.01 -11.43 -2.36
CA TYR A 309 35.14 -12.34 -2.55
C TYR A 309 36.09 -11.89 -3.68
N ALA A 310 35.57 -11.29 -4.75
CA ALA A 310 36.40 -10.69 -5.79
C ALA A 310 37.23 -9.51 -5.23
N LYS A 311 36.59 -8.65 -4.44
CA LYS A 311 37.27 -7.55 -3.73
C LYS A 311 38.37 -8.07 -2.80
N ARG A 312 38.10 -9.13 -2.03
CA ARG A 312 39.10 -9.77 -1.16
C ARG A 312 40.27 -10.36 -1.96
N LYS A 313 40.01 -10.98 -3.12
CA LYS A 313 41.06 -11.49 -4.01
C LYS A 313 42.00 -10.37 -4.45
N ASN A 314 41.47 -9.22 -4.88
CA ASN A 314 42.30 -8.11 -5.34
C ASN A 314 43.20 -7.54 -4.24
N ILE A 315 42.69 -7.44 -3.00
CA ILE A 315 43.55 -7.09 -1.85
C ILE A 315 44.65 -8.14 -1.67
N SER A 316 44.32 -9.44 -1.73
CA SER A 316 45.31 -10.51 -1.58
C SER A 316 46.40 -10.45 -2.64
N ASP A 317 46.03 -10.23 -3.91
CA ASP A 317 46.96 -10.13 -5.03
C ASP A 317 47.89 -8.90 -4.85
N TYR A 318 47.32 -7.74 -4.50
CA TYR A 318 48.08 -6.52 -4.20
C TYR A 318 49.06 -6.71 -3.04
N VAL A 319 48.59 -7.28 -1.92
CA VAL A 319 49.44 -7.51 -0.74
C VAL A 319 50.59 -8.45 -1.06
N LYS A 320 50.34 -9.54 -1.81
CA LYS A 320 51.40 -10.49 -2.18
C LYS A 320 52.49 -9.82 -3.00
N GLU A 321 52.10 -9.05 -4.01
CA GLU A 321 53.04 -8.30 -4.84
C GLU A 321 53.81 -7.26 -4.01
N LYS A 322 53.11 -6.51 -3.17
CA LYS A 322 53.70 -5.50 -2.30
C LYS A 322 54.75 -6.11 -1.36
N LEU A 323 54.42 -7.17 -0.63
CA LEU A 323 55.33 -7.83 0.30
C LEU A 323 56.51 -8.48 -0.41
N HIS A 324 56.33 -8.94 -1.66
CA HIS A 324 57.42 -9.49 -2.46
C HIS A 324 58.42 -8.40 -2.89
N ASN A 325 57.94 -7.21 -3.24
CA ASN A 325 58.74 -6.11 -3.76
C ASN A 325 59.15 -5.07 -2.69
N MET A 326 58.80 -5.29 -1.42
CA MET A 326 59.03 -4.34 -0.33
C MET A 326 60.51 -4.24 0.05
N ASP A 327 61.02 -3.02 0.22
CA ASP A 327 62.29 -2.78 0.90
C ASP A 327 62.09 -2.90 2.42
N GLU A 328 62.30 -4.09 2.95
CA GLU A 328 62.13 -4.40 4.38
C GLU A 328 63.08 -3.58 5.28
N LYS A 329 64.27 -3.20 4.79
CA LYS A 329 65.21 -2.39 5.57
C LYS A 329 64.70 -0.97 5.72
N GLN A 330 64.24 -0.37 4.62
CA GLN A 330 63.65 0.96 4.64
C GLN A 330 62.37 0.98 5.48
N TRP A 331 61.49 -0.02 5.32
CA TRP A 331 60.27 -0.15 6.13
C TRP A 331 60.59 -0.21 7.64
N LYS A 332 61.56 -1.05 8.06
CA LYS A 332 61.99 -1.11 9.47
C LYS A 332 62.56 0.23 9.97
N SER A 333 63.28 0.94 9.11
CA SER A 333 63.83 2.26 9.41
C SER A 333 62.71 3.29 9.63
N ASP A 334 61.73 3.33 8.72
CA ASP A 334 60.57 4.23 8.84
C ASP A 334 59.73 3.90 10.07
N ILE A 335 59.45 2.62 10.35
CA ILE A 335 58.76 2.20 11.58
C ILE A 335 59.50 2.72 12.80
N LYS A 336 60.82 2.56 12.87
CA LYS A 336 61.63 3.05 14.00
C LYS A 336 61.57 4.58 14.14
N ALA A 337 61.56 5.30 13.02
CA ALA A 337 61.51 6.77 13.01
C ALA A 337 60.20 7.29 13.60
N PHE A 338 59.07 6.64 13.27
CA PHE A 338 57.75 7.11 13.68
C PHE A 338 57.14 6.36 14.88
N LYS A 339 57.81 5.32 15.41
CA LYS A 339 57.31 4.49 16.51
C LYS A 339 56.90 5.27 17.75
N ASN A 340 57.64 6.34 18.07
CA ASN A 340 57.51 7.09 19.32
C ASN A 340 56.60 8.32 19.22
N LEU A 341 55.92 8.54 18.09
CA LEU A 341 54.87 9.55 18.02
C LEU A 341 53.69 9.16 18.92
N ASP A 342 52.93 10.15 19.36
CA ASP A 342 51.73 9.92 20.15
C ASP A 342 50.59 9.42 19.26
N TYR A 343 50.22 8.15 19.43
CA TYR A 343 49.09 7.51 18.74
C TYR A 343 47.89 7.30 19.67
N SER A 344 47.86 7.96 20.83
CA SER A 344 46.72 7.88 21.74
C SER A 344 45.49 8.60 21.17
N GLN A 345 44.30 8.13 21.56
CA GLN A 345 43.02 8.72 21.17
C GLN A 345 42.07 8.70 22.37
N GLU A 346 41.40 9.83 22.60
CA GLU A 346 40.36 9.96 23.62
C GLU A 346 38.96 9.86 22.99
N PHE A 347 38.05 9.21 23.72
CA PHE A 347 36.64 9.04 23.34
C PHE A 347 35.73 9.62 24.42
N LYS A 348 34.56 10.12 24.04
CA LYS A 348 33.64 10.80 24.97
C LYS A 348 32.24 10.22 24.86
N ALA A 349 31.73 9.72 25.99
CA ALA A 349 30.36 9.27 26.11
C ALA A 349 29.38 10.41 25.79
N ALA A 350 28.41 10.13 24.92
CA ALA A 350 27.29 11.03 24.71
C ALA A 350 26.29 10.88 25.87
N SER A 351 25.80 12.00 26.38
CA SER A 351 24.73 11.98 27.38
C SER A 351 23.39 11.77 26.66
N ARG A 352 22.95 10.51 26.57
CA ARG A 352 21.61 10.17 26.12
C ARG A 352 21.00 9.12 27.02
N VAL A 353 19.79 9.39 27.48
CA VAL A 353 18.94 8.40 28.14
C VAL A 353 17.92 7.93 27.11
N LEU A 354 17.98 6.65 26.74
CA LEU A 354 16.90 6.00 26.00
C LEU A 354 15.86 5.56 27.03
N GLN A 355 14.62 6.05 26.91
CA GLN A 355 13.52 5.56 27.73
C GLN A 355 13.05 4.23 27.14
N THR A 356 12.93 3.22 27.98
CA THR A 356 12.39 1.93 27.56
C THR A 356 10.88 1.95 27.77
N PRO A 357 10.05 1.73 26.73
CA PRO A 357 8.61 1.61 26.87
C PRO A 357 8.23 0.51 27.87
N THR A 358 7.13 0.71 28.58
CA THR A 358 6.58 -0.31 29.48
C THR A 358 5.88 -1.42 28.69
N GLY A 359 5.78 -2.63 29.27
CA GLY A 359 5.10 -3.75 28.63
C GLY A 359 3.65 -3.44 28.25
N ALA A 360 2.94 -2.68 29.10
CA ALA A 360 1.55 -2.29 28.84
C ALA A 360 1.41 -1.36 27.62
N GLU A 361 2.37 -0.46 27.38
CA GLU A 361 2.37 0.41 26.19
C GLU A 361 2.64 -0.41 24.92
N ILE A 362 3.55 -1.38 25.00
CA ILE A 362 3.87 -2.29 23.89
C ILE A 362 2.64 -3.12 23.52
N ASP A 363 1.98 -3.72 24.52
CA ASP A 363 0.80 -4.55 24.30
C ASP A 363 -0.35 -3.75 23.66
N ALA A 364 -0.58 -2.50 24.11
CA ALA A 364 -1.59 -1.63 23.53
C ALA A 364 -1.35 -1.34 22.03
N VAL A 365 -0.08 -1.13 21.63
CA VAL A 365 0.27 -0.93 20.22
C VAL A 365 0.11 -2.23 19.43
N LEU A 366 0.54 -3.37 19.97
CA LEU A 366 0.38 -4.67 19.33
C LEU A 366 -1.10 -4.99 19.08
N GLU A 367 -1.97 -4.75 20.05
CA GLU A 367 -3.42 -4.87 19.90
C GLU A 367 -3.97 -3.95 18.79
N SER A 368 -3.51 -2.71 18.72
CA SER A 368 -3.96 -1.74 17.69
C SER A 368 -3.64 -2.17 16.25
N ILE A 369 -2.59 -2.99 16.05
CA ILE A 369 -2.19 -3.55 14.75
C ILE A 369 -2.66 -5.00 14.57
N GLY A 370 -3.66 -5.45 15.35
CA GLY A 370 -4.29 -6.76 15.21
C GLY A 370 -3.49 -7.93 15.79
N LYS A 371 -2.49 -7.67 16.64
CA LYS A 371 -1.64 -8.70 17.27
C LYS A 371 -1.98 -8.84 18.74
N SER A 372 -3.00 -9.64 19.02
CA SER A 372 -3.51 -9.85 20.39
C SER A 372 -2.90 -11.09 21.06
N LYS A 373 -2.35 -12.02 20.28
CA LYS A 373 -1.82 -13.30 20.77
C LYS A 373 -0.39 -13.52 20.27
N PRO A 374 0.42 -14.32 21.00
CA PRO A 374 1.77 -14.68 20.56
C PRO A 374 1.83 -15.32 19.16
N SER A 375 0.77 -16.02 18.73
CA SER A 375 0.66 -16.59 17.38
C SER A 375 0.66 -15.54 16.27
N ASP A 376 0.25 -14.31 16.57
CA ASP A 376 0.11 -13.20 15.63
C ASP A 376 1.45 -12.48 15.44
N HIS A 377 2.45 -12.79 16.29
CA HIS A 377 3.78 -12.19 16.28
C HIS A 377 4.66 -12.86 15.21
N LEU A 378 4.34 -12.63 13.93
CA LEU A 378 5.01 -13.27 12.80
C LEU A 378 6.52 -12.99 12.70
N ASN A 379 7.00 -11.87 13.26
CA ASN A 379 8.41 -11.46 13.23
C ASN A 379 9.05 -11.54 11.83
N CYS A 380 8.29 -11.18 10.79
CA CYS A 380 8.69 -11.39 9.40
C CYS A 380 9.72 -10.36 8.87
N GLY A 381 10.02 -9.29 9.60
CA GLY A 381 10.98 -8.26 9.18
C GLY A 381 10.48 -7.28 8.11
N ALA A 382 9.24 -7.41 7.61
CA ALA A 382 8.75 -6.62 6.48
C ALA A 382 8.73 -5.10 6.76
N CYS A 383 8.33 -4.71 7.98
CA CYS A 383 8.33 -3.31 8.44
C CYS A 383 9.75 -2.76 8.72
N GLY A 384 10.81 -3.57 8.61
CA GLY A 384 12.19 -3.15 8.88
C GLY A 384 12.66 -3.36 10.33
N TYR A 385 11.84 -3.95 11.19
CA TYR A 385 12.18 -4.37 12.56
C TYR A 385 12.18 -5.89 12.65
N ASP A 386 13.09 -6.47 13.44
CA ASP A 386 13.32 -7.91 13.43
C ASP A 386 12.21 -8.65 14.20
N THR A 387 11.60 -7.98 15.18
CA THR A 387 10.44 -8.51 15.92
C THR A 387 9.25 -7.55 15.89
N CYS A 388 8.05 -8.08 16.12
CA CYS A 388 6.82 -7.28 16.25
C CYS A 388 6.89 -6.36 17.47
N VAL A 389 7.56 -6.81 18.53
CA VAL A 389 7.80 -6.04 19.75
C VAL A 389 8.70 -4.84 19.47
N GLU A 390 9.79 -5.02 18.73
CA GLU A 390 10.65 -3.91 18.30
C GLU A 390 9.90 -2.88 17.43
N HIS A 391 9.02 -3.33 16.54
CA HIS A 391 8.18 -2.42 15.75
C HIS A 391 7.22 -1.64 16.63
N ALA A 392 6.58 -2.28 17.61
CA ALA A 392 5.71 -1.62 18.57
C ALA A 392 6.45 -0.59 19.43
N MET A 393 7.64 -0.94 19.95
CA MET A 393 8.51 0.00 20.66
C MET A 393 8.88 1.20 19.79
N ALA A 394 9.19 0.97 18.51
CA ALA A 394 9.50 2.04 17.58
C ALA A 394 8.30 2.95 17.28
N ILE A 395 7.06 2.43 17.29
CA ILE A 395 5.85 3.26 17.17
C ILE A 395 5.72 4.17 18.40
N ILE A 396 5.93 3.63 19.61
CA ILE A 396 5.88 4.40 20.87
C ILE A 396 6.93 5.52 20.88
N ASP A 397 8.13 5.21 20.41
CA ASP A 397 9.22 6.19 20.25
C ASP A 397 8.97 7.21 19.12
N GLY A 398 7.86 7.07 18.38
CA GLY A 398 7.50 7.87 17.23
C GLY A 398 8.40 7.65 16.01
N LEU A 399 9.17 6.58 15.97
CA LEU A 399 10.09 6.23 14.89
C LEU A 399 9.41 5.51 13.73
N ALA A 400 8.30 4.84 13.99
CA ALA A 400 7.56 4.00 13.06
C ALA A 400 6.06 4.32 13.09
N GLU A 401 5.35 3.88 12.05
CA GLU A 401 3.90 4.01 11.89
C GLU A 401 3.27 2.60 11.89
N ASP A 402 1.98 2.52 12.21
CA ASP A 402 1.20 1.28 12.22
C ASP A 402 1.07 0.68 10.81
N GLU A 403 0.90 1.53 9.78
CA GLU A 403 0.76 1.09 8.38
C GLU A 403 2.02 0.43 7.80
N MET A 404 3.14 0.47 8.52
CA MET A 404 4.35 -0.29 8.17
C MET A 404 4.15 -1.80 8.33
N CYS A 405 3.18 -2.24 9.13
CA CYS A 405 2.87 -3.65 9.30
C CYS A 405 2.08 -4.19 8.10
N LEU A 406 2.78 -4.83 7.15
CA LEU A 406 2.19 -5.32 5.91
C LEU A 406 0.92 -6.19 6.11
N PRO A 407 0.88 -7.20 7.00
CA PRO A 407 -0.34 -7.98 7.23
C PRO A 407 -1.53 -7.12 7.69
N TYR A 408 -1.31 -6.23 8.66
CA TYR A 408 -2.32 -5.29 9.17
C TYR A 408 -2.85 -4.38 8.06
N THR A 409 -1.95 -3.83 7.24
CA THR A 409 -2.33 -2.95 6.13
C THR A 409 -3.13 -3.70 5.06
N ILE A 410 -2.80 -4.97 4.78
CA ILE A 410 -3.57 -5.81 3.83
C ILE A 410 -4.98 -6.09 4.38
N GLU A 411 -5.11 -6.41 5.66
CA GLU A 411 -6.42 -6.65 6.30
C GLU A 411 -7.28 -5.39 6.28
N LYS A 412 -6.72 -4.25 6.70
CA LYS A 412 -7.39 -2.94 6.65
C LYS A 412 -7.80 -2.53 5.23
N LEU A 413 -7.02 -2.90 4.22
CA LEU A 413 -7.36 -2.69 2.81
C LEU A 413 -8.55 -3.55 2.38
N HIS A 414 -8.59 -4.83 2.75
CA HIS A 414 -9.74 -5.69 2.45
C HIS A 414 -11.02 -5.18 3.13
N ASP A 415 -10.95 -4.80 4.41
CA ASP A 415 -12.09 -4.24 5.13
C ASP A 415 -12.61 -2.97 4.45
N SER A 416 -11.71 -2.08 4.05
CA SER A 416 -12.06 -0.85 3.32
C SER A 416 -12.71 -1.14 1.96
N ILE A 417 -12.26 -2.18 1.25
CA ILE A 417 -12.86 -2.62 -0.02
C ILE A 417 -14.28 -3.15 0.21
N ASP A 418 -14.48 -3.94 1.26
CA ASP A 418 -15.80 -4.49 1.58
C ASP A 418 -16.80 -3.40 1.98
N GLU A 419 -16.38 -2.43 2.80
CA GLU A 419 -17.19 -1.25 3.14
C GLU A 419 -17.55 -0.41 1.89
N LEU A 420 -16.59 -0.23 0.98
CA LEU A 420 -16.81 0.51 -0.26
C LEU A 420 -17.79 -0.23 -1.17
N ASN A 421 -17.67 -1.54 -1.30
CA ASN A 421 -18.59 -2.38 -2.09
C ASN A 421 -20.01 -2.33 -1.53
N TYR A 422 -20.16 -2.44 -0.21
CA TYR A 422 -21.46 -2.32 0.46
C TYR A 422 -22.11 -0.95 0.24
N SER A 423 -21.31 0.13 0.32
CA SER A 423 -21.77 1.49 0.07
C SER A 423 -22.20 1.71 -1.39
N ASN A 424 -21.44 1.16 -2.35
CA ASN A 424 -21.78 1.21 -3.77
C ASN A 424 -23.07 0.44 -4.08
N GLU A 425 -23.29 -0.73 -3.47
CA GLU A 425 -24.53 -1.49 -3.66
C GLU A 425 -25.76 -0.73 -3.14
N LYS A 426 -25.64 -0.11 -1.96
CA LYS A 426 -26.68 0.77 -1.41
C LYS A 426 -27.00 1.93 -2.33
N LEU A 427 -25.97 2.60 -2.85
CA LEU A 427 -26.12 3.73 -3.77
C LEU A 427 -26.84 3.29 -5.06
N SER A 428 -26.47 2.15 -5.63
CA SER A 428 -27.10 1.59 -6.83
C SER A 428 -28.59 1.29 -6.62
N LYS A 429 -28.95 0.65 -5.50
CA LYS A 429 -30.36 0.38 -5.14
C LYS A 429 -31.16 1.68 -4.97
N ALA A 430 -30.59 2.68 -4.30
CA ALA A 430 -31.23 3.98 -4.12
C ALA A 430 -31.46 4.71 -5.45
N GLN A 431 -30.47 4.70 -6.35
CA GLN A 431 -30.58 5.30 -7.69
C GLN A 431 -31.66 4.63 -8.54
N GLN A 432 -31.76 3.29 -8.52
CA GLN A 432 -32.81 2.56 -9.24
C GLN A 432 -34.21 2.91 -8.73
N ALA A 433 -34.37 2.97 -7.40
CA ALA A 433 -35.64 3.36 -6.79
C ALA A 433 -36.05 4.80 -7.15
N LEU A 434 -35.09 5.73 -7.16
CA LEU A 434 -35.32 7.11 -7.57
C LEU A 434 -35.75 7.21 -9.04
N LYS A 435 -35.05 6.51 -9.95
CA LYS A 435 -35.39 6.51 -11.38
C LYS A 435 -36.80 5.95 -11.64
N GLN A 436 -37.20 4.92 -10.89
CA GLN A 436 -38.55 4.37 -10.99
C GLN A 436 -39.61 5.35 -10.45
N SER A 437 -39.32 6.02 -9.33
CA SER A 437 -40.20 7.04 -8.75
C SER A 437 -40.38 8.24 -9.68
N GLU A 438 -39.30 8.73 -10.29
CA GLU A 438 -39.32 9.84 -11.24
C GLU A 438 -40.17 9.51 -12.48
N LYS A 439 -40.01 8.30 -13.03
CA LYS A 439 -40.79 7.84 -14.18
C LYS A 439 -42.29 7.79 -13.87
N LEU A 440 -42.66 7.34 -12.67
CA LEU A 440 -44.06 7.27 -12.22
C LEU A 440 -44.64 8.68 -11.99
N ALA A 441 -43.89 9.58 -11.36
CA ALA A 441 -44.32 10.95 -11.11
C ALA A 441 -44.55 11.73 -12.42
N SER A 442 -43.62 11.60 -13.37
CA SER A 442 -43.73 12.22 -14.71
C SER A 442 -44.95 11.72 -15.48
N MET A 443 -45.20 10.41 -15.49
CA MET A 443 -46.42 9.85 -16.09
C MET A 443 -47.69 10.37 -15.42
N GLY A 444 -47.69 10.52 -14.09
CA GLY A 444 -48.83 11.03 -13.34
C GLY A 444 -49.22 12.47 -13.73
N GLN A 445 -48.23 13.37 -13.81
CA GLN A 445 -48.45 14.77 -14.18
C GLN A 445 -48.97 14.92 -15.62
N LEU A 446 -48.36 14.22 -16.58
CA LEU A 446 -48.77 14.29 -17.99
C LEU A 446 -50.20 13.75 -18.19
N SER A 447 -50.55 12.66 -17.52
CA SER A 447 -51.87 12.03 -17.64
C SER A 447 -53.00 12.94 -17.12
N ALA A 448 -52.73 13.72 -16.06
CA ALA A 448 -53.71 14.65 -15.50
C ALA A 448 -54.03 15.83 -16.44
N GLY A 449 -53.01 16.40 -17.10
CA GLY A 449 -53.17 17.50 -18.05
C GLY A 449 -53.87 17.05 -19.34
N ILE A 450 -53.37 15.96 -19.95
CA ILE A 450 -53.92 15.40 -21.20
C ILE A 450 -55.39 15.05 -21.03
N ALA A 451 -55.78 14.50 -19.88
CA ALA A 451 -57.15 14.07 -19.69
C ALA A 451 -58.13 15.22 -19.59
N HIS A 452 -57.75 16.32 -18.96
CA HIS A 452 -58.61 17.50 -18.90
C HIS A 452 -58.78 18.11 -20.29
N GLU A 453 -57.71 18.19 -21.07
CA GLU A 453 -57.75 18.76 -22.43
C GLU A 453 -58.47 17.88 -23.45
N LEU A 454 -58.45 16.55 -23.30
CA LEU A 454 -59.18 15.63 -24.19
C LEU A 454 -60.65 15.44 -23.81
N ASN A 455 -60.97 15.42 -22.51
CA ASN A 455 -62.37 15.26 -22.09
C ASN A 455 -63.26 16.41 -22.54
N ASN A 456 -62.71 17.63 -22.65
CA ASN A 456 -63.44 18.82 -23.10
C ASN A 456 -63.97 18.70 -24.55
N PRO A 457 -63.13 18.50 -25.59
CA PRO A 457 -63.61 18.36 -26.96
C PRO A 457 -64.44 17.08 -27.16
N LEU A 458 -64.11 15.98 -26.48
CA LEU A 458 -64.92 14.76 -26.52
C LEU A 458 -66.34 15.00 -25.99
N GLY A 459 -66.48 15.77 -24.91
CA GLY A 459 -67.78 16.16 -24.38
C GLY A 459 -68.58 17.00 -25.38
N VAL A 460 -67.93 17.93 -26.10
CA VAL A 460 -68.57 18.73 -27.15
C VAL A 460 -69.03 17.87 -28.32
N ILE A 461 -68.18 16.93 -28.79
CA ILE A 461 -68.53 15.98 -29.85
C ILE A 461 -69.74 15.14 -29.44
N THR A 462 -69.70 14.52 -28.26
CA THR A 462 -70.82 13.73 -27.74
C THR A 462 -72.10 14.55 -27.63
N MET A 463 -72.03 15.80 -27.16
CA MET A 463 -73.19 16.67 -27.02
C MET A 463 -73.83 17.01 -28.37
N TYR A 464 -73.06 17.52 -29.33
CA TYR A 464 -73.59 17.87 -30.66
C TYR A 464 -74.06 16.65 -31.44
N SER A 465 -73.38 15.52 -31.33
CA SER A 465 -73.83 14.27 -31.96
C SER A 465 -75.17 13.80 -31.39
N ASN A 466 -75.40 13.92 -30.08
CA ASN A 466 -76.70 13.60 -29.48
C ASN A 466 -77.80 14.58 -29.90
N ILE A 467 -77.52 15.89 -29.96
CA ILE A 467 -78.48 16.90 -30.44
C ILE A 467 -78.89 16.61 -31.88
N LEU A 468 -77.92 16.38 -32.78
CA LEU A 468 -78.20 16.05 -34.18
C LEU A 468 -79.02 14.75 -34.28
N LYS A 469 -78.76 13.77 -33.40
CA LYS A 469 -79.48 12.50 -33.35
C LYS A 469 -80.95 12.66 -32.94
N GLU A 470 -81.26 13.65 -32.12
CA GLU A 470 -82.63 14.02 -31.74
C GLU A 470 -83.38 14.72 -32.89
N GLU A 471 -82.66 15.37 -33.82
CA GLU A 471 -83.24 16.10 -34.96
C GLU A 471 -83.46 15.22 -36.22
N VAL A 472 -82.84 14.04 -36.33
CA VAL A 472 -83.08 13.08 -37.42
C VAL A 472 -84.19 12.07 -37.11
N MET A 473 -84.97 11.71 -38.14
CA MET A 473 -86.01 10.67 -38.06
C MET A 473 -85.40 9.30 -37.67
N GLU A 474 -86.18 8.42 -37.01
CA GLU A 474 -85.66 7.17 -36.43
C GLU A 474 -85.03 6.21 -37.47
N ASP A 475 -85.53 6.24 -38.70
CA ASP A 475 -85.18 5.38 -39.82
C ASP A 475 -84.18 6.04 -40.80
N ASP A 476 -83.64 7.21 -40.45
CA ASP A 476 -82.60 7.88 -41.22
C ASP A 476 -81.23 7.18 -41.04
N PRO A 477 -80.54 6.79 -42.12
CA PRO A 477 -79.19 6.19 -42.05
C PRO A 477 -78.18 7.04 -41.26
N MET A 478 -78.33 8.37 -41.24
CA MET A 478 -77.44 9.30 -40.53
C MET A 478 -77.47 9.08 -39.00
N ARG A 479 -78.54 8.46 -38.47
CA ARG A 479 -78.65 8.12 -37.05
C ARG A 479 -77.62 7.06 -36.64
N GLN A 480 -77.32 6.09 -37.52
CA GLN A 480 -76.30 5.07 -37.26
C GLN A 480 -74.88 5.66 -37.24
N ASP A 481 -74.61 6.63 -38.12
CA ASP A 481 -73.32 7.34 -38.14
C ASP A 481 -73.12 8.19 -36.88
N LEU A 482 -74.18 8.87 -36.42
CA LEU A 482 -74.16 9.64 -35.17
C LEU A 482 -73.94 8.76 -33.94
N ASP A 483 -74.55 7.56 -33.91
CA ASP A 483 -74.31 6.56 -32.86
C ASP A 483 -72.85 6.12 -32.81
N LEU A 484 -72.25 5.86 -33.99
CA LEU A 484 -70.86 5.49 -34.07
C LEU A 484 -69.93 6.61 -33.54
N ILE A 485 -70.23 7.88 -33.82
CA ILE A 485 -69.44 9.02 -33.32
C ILE A 485 -69.53 9.12 -31.80
N VAL A 486 -70.73 9.00 -31.22
CA VAL A 486 -70.93 9.02 -29.76
C VAL A 486 -70.16 7.87 -29.12
N ASP A 487 -70.25 6.66 -29.67
CA ASP A 487 -69.54 5.49 -29.17
C ASP A 487 -68.01 5.66 -29.21
N GLN A 488 -67.47 6.23 -30.29
CA GLN A 488 -66.03 6.50 -30.37
C GLN A 488 -65.60 7.62 -29.41
N ALA A 489 -66.40 8.68 -29.24
CA ALA A 489 -66.09 9.75 -28.30
C ALA A 489 -66.09 9.24 -26.85
N GLU A 490 -67.07 8.41 -26.49
CA GLU A 490 -67.15 7.73 -25.20
C GLU A 490 -65.99 6.76 -24.97
N ARG A 491 -65.58 6.04 -26.02
CA ARG A 491 -64.42 5.16 -25.96
C ARG A 491 -63.13 5.93 -25.70
N CYS A 492 -62.90 7.04 -26.39
CA CYS A 492 -61.77 7.92 -26.13
C CYS A 492 -61.80 8.44 -24.67
N ARG A 493 -62.97 8.84 -24.18
CA ARG A 493 -63.17 9.31 -22.81
C ARG A 493 -62.84 8.22 -21.78
N LYS A 494 -63.21 6.96 -22.03
CA LYS A 494 -62.85 5.80 -21.19
C LYS A 494 -61.35 5.52 -21.18
N ILE A 495 -60.67 5.62 -22.34
CA ILE A 495 -59.21 5.44 -22.43
C ILE A 495 -58.48 6.51 -21.62
N VAL A 496 -58.90 7.77 -21.79
CA VAL A 496 -58.36 8.93 -21.08
C VAL A 496 -58.63 8.84 -19.56
N GLY A 497 -59.84 8.45 -19.17
CA GLY A 497 -60.19 8.19 -17.76
C GLY A 497 -59.38 7.05 -17.14
N GLY A 498 -59.08 6.00 -17.91
CA GLY A 498 -58.19 4.91 -17.49
C GLY A 498 -56.76 5.40 -17.22
N LEU A 499 -56.23 6.29 -18.07
CA LEU A 499 -54.93 6.92 -17.88
C LEU A 499 -54.90 7.81 -16.62
N LEU A 500 -55.98 8.56 -16.39
CA LEU A 500 -56.11 9.45 -15.23
C LEU A 500 -56.27 8.68 -13.91
N ASN A 501 -57.00 7.57 -13.90
CA ASN A 501 -57.11 6.69 -12.72
C ASN A 501 -55.79 5.96 -12.40
N PHE A 502 -54.97 5.67 -13.42
CA PHE A 502 -53.61 5.18 -13.20
C PHE A 502 -52.70 6.24 -12.56
N ALA A 503 -52.97 7.52 -12.81
CA ALA A 503 -52.21 8.66 -12.30
C ALA A 503 -52.73 9.26 -10.98
N ARG A 504 -54.04 9.10 -10.67
CA ARG A 504 -54.68 9.70 -9.49
C ARG A 504 -54.96 8.65 -8.41
N LYS A 505 -54.66 9.06 -7.17
CA LYS A 505 -54.80 8.38 -5.88
C LYS A 505 -53.65 7.44 -5.52
N ASN A 506 -52.65 7.99 -4.83
CA ASN A 506 -51.63 7.26 -4.08
C ASN A 506 -52.07 6.90 -2.65
N GLN A 507 -53.37 6.99 -2.33
CA GLN A 507 -53.90 6.67 -1.00
C GLN A 507 -54.92 5.54 -1.11
N VAL A 508 -54.67 4.48 -0.36
CA VAL A 508 -55.54 3.30 -0.21
C VAL A 508 -56.48 3.57 0.95
N ASN A 509 -57.79 3.60 0.70
CA ASN A 509 -58.80 3.74 1.75
C ASN A 509 -59.22 2.34 2.22
N GLN A 510 -58.45 1.77 3.15
CA GLN A 510 -58.74 0.44 3.66
C GLN A 510 -60.06 0.41 4.45
N SER A 511 -60.86 -0.62 4.20
CA SER A 511 -62.08 -0.93 4.96
C SER A 511 -62.09 -2.41 5.32
N GLU A 512 -62.64 -2.73 6.50
CA GLU A 512 -62.82 -4.10 6.94
C GLU A 512 -63.79 -4.83 6.01
N THR A 513 -63.31 -5.86 5.32
CA THR A 513 -64.06 -6.53 4.26
C THR A 513 -64.00 -8.05 4.44
N ASN A 514 -65.16 -8.71 4.32
CA ASN A 514 -65.22 -10.16 4.20
C ASN A 514 -64.85 -10.58 2.76
N ILE A 515 -63.64 -11.12 2.58
CA ILE A 515 -63.09 -11.41 1.27
C ILE A 515 -63.89 -12.49 0.50
N ASN A 516 -64.52 -13.43 1.21
CA ASN A 516 -65.34 -14.45 0.56
C ASN A 516 -66.57 -13.85 -0.11
N ASN A 517 -67.22 -12.89 0.57
CA ASN A 517 -68.38 -12.19 0.02
C ASN A 517 -67.94 -11.24 -1.10
N PHE A 518 -66.79 -10.59 -0.93
CA PHE A 518 -66.21 -9.69 -1.92
C PHE A 518 -65.89 -10.37 -3.25
N VAL A 519 -65.23 -11.54 -3.22
CA VAL A 519 -64.91 -12.30 -4.44
C VAL A 519 -66.18 -12.85 -5.10
N LYS A 520 -67.19 -13.24 -4.32
CA LYS A 520 -68.49 -13.62 -4.91
C LYS A 520 -69.13 -12.43 -5.64
N ALA A 521 -69.08 -11.24 -5.03
CA ALA A 521 -69.58 -10.03 -5.66
C ALA A 521 -68.81 -9.65 -6.95
N SER A 522 -67.49 -9.86 -7.00
CA SER A 522 -66.72 -9.65 -8.24
C SER A 522 -67.16 -10.61 -9.34
N ILE A 523 -67.29 -11.91 -9.02
CA ILE A 523 -67.77 -12.94 -9.95
C ILE A 523 -69.17 -12.64 -10.47
N ASP A 524 -70.06 -12.07 -9.65
CA ASP A 524 -71.42 -11.73 -10.08
C ASP A 524 -71.50 -10.44 -10.90
N SER A 525 -70.45 -9.61 -10.85
CA SER A 525 -70.36 -8.35 -11.60
C SER A 525 -69.90 -8.50 -13.05
N ILE A 526 -69.41 -9.69 -13.45
CA ILE A 526 -68.99 -9.98 -14.82
C ILE A 526 -70.08 -10.72 -15.60
N ILE A 527 -70.14 -10.47 -16.92
CA ILE A 527 -71.04 -11.21 -17.82
C ILE A 527 -70.39 -12.58 -18.08
N LYS A 528 -71.09 -13.67 -17.74
CA LYS A 528 -70.62 -15.05 -17.88
C LYS A 528 -71.21 -15.67 -19.17
N PRO A 529 -70.40 -15.99 -20.19
CA PRO A 529 -70.86 -16.76 -21.35
C PRO A 529 -71.30 -18.17 -20.94
N GLU A 530 -72.32 -18.75 -21.61
CA GLU A 530 -72.83 -20.09 -21.28
C GLU A 530 -71.77 -21.20 -21.38
N ASN A 531 -70.71 -20.96 -22.16
CA ASN A 531 -69.60 -21.89 -22.37
C ASN A 531 -68.42 -21.73 -21.39
N VAL A 532 -68.53 -20.87 -20.37
CA VAL A 532 -67.49 -20.68 -19.34
C VAL A 532 -68.02 -21.11 -17.96
N GLU A 533 -67.43 -22.17 -17.40
CA GLU A 533 -67.74 -22.61 -16.04
C GLU A 533 -66.90 -21.85 -15.01
N VAL A 534 -67.55 -21.24 -14.02
CA VAL A 534 -66.85 -20.50 -12.95
C VAL A 534 -66.90 -21.32 -11.66
N SER A 535 -65.73 -21.57 -11.06
CA SER A 535 -65.61 -22.23 -9.75
C SER A 535 -64.91 -21.33 -8.74
N PHE A 536 -65.44 -21.30 -7.50
CA PHE A 536 -64.87 -20.54 -6.39
C PHE A 536 -64.61 -21.47 -5.20
N LYS A 537 -63.38 -21.45 -4.68
CA LYS A 537 -62.98 -22.22 -3.49
C LYS A 537 -62.25 -21.32 -2.49
N SER A 538 -62.61 -21.40 -1.22
CA SER A 538 -61.93 -20.67 -0.14
C SER A 538 -61.43 -21.63 0.91
N ASN A 539 -60.12 -21.58 1.17
CA ASN A 539 -59.44 -22.37 2.21
C ASN A 539 -59.02 -21.50 3.41
N LEU A 540 -59.68 -20.35 3.60
CA LEU A 540 -59.37 -19.40 4.67
C LEU A 540 -60.06 -19.78 5.99
N LYS A 541 -59.33 -19.72 7.10
CA LYS A 541 -59.89 -19.87 8.46
C LYS A 541 -60.61 -18.61 8.92
N ASP A 542 -60.01 -17.45 8.66
CA ASP A 542 -60.60 -16.12 8.88
C ASP A 542 -60.82 -15.46 7.50
N PRO A 543 -62.01 -14.94 7.17
CA PRO A 543 -62.27 -14.25 5.91
C PRO A 543 -62.13 -12.71 5.99
N ILE A 544 -61.74 -12.13 7.12
CA ILE A 544 -61.64 -10.66 7.28
C ILE A 544 -60.27 -10.15 6.80
N VAL A 545 -60.30 -9.04 6.04
CA VAL A 545 -59.11 -8.32 5.52
C VAL A 545 -59.37 -6.81 5.44
N HIS A 546 -58.31 -5.99 5.50
CA HIS A 546 -58.37 -4.54 5.32
C HIS A 546 -57.92 -4.14 3.91
N ILE A 547 -58.88 -3.85 3.04
CA ILE A 547 -58.63 -3.50 1.63
C ILE A 547 -59.45 -2.30 1.19
N ASP A 548 -58.98 -1.60 0.16
CA ASP A 548 -59.81 -0.63 -0.58
C ASP A 548 -60.70 -1.42 -1.54
N THR A 549 -62.00 -1.49 -1.21
CA THR A 549 -62.97 -2.31 -1.93
C THR A 549 -63.11 -1.88 -3.39
N ASP A 550 -63.04 -0.59 -3.69
CA ASP A 550 -63.22 -0.07 -5.06
C ASP A 550 -62.01 -0.45 -5.92
N GLN A 551 -60.80 -0.21 -5.41
CA GLN A 551 -59.57 -0.54 -6.13
C GLN A 551 -59.41 -2.06 -6.32
N MET A 552 -59.66 -2.86 -5.27
CA MET A 552 -59.55 -4.31 -5.38
C MET A 552 -60.66 -4.92 -6.24
N MET A 553 -61.84 -4.28 -6.32
CA MET A 553 -62.92 -4.75 -7.20
C MET A 553 -62.49 -4.54 -8.65
N GLN A 554 -61.83 -3.42 -8.94
CA GLN A 554 -61.24 -3.17 -10.25
C GLN A 554 -60.13 -4.17 -10.58
N VAL A 555 -59.34 -4.62 -9.61
CA VAL A 555 -58.33 -5.68 -9.82
C VAL A 555 -58.99 -7.00 -10.22
N LEU A 556 -59.95 -7.48 -9.42
CA LEU A 556 -60.59 -8.77 -9.65
C LEU A 556 -61.37 -8.79 -10.96
N THR A 557 -62.24 -7.80 -11.18
CA THR A 557 -63.08 -7.75 -12.39
C THR A 557 -62.26 -7.61 -13.68
N ASN A 558 -61.09 -6.94 -13.65
CA ASN A 558 -60.20 -6.87 -14.80
C ASN A 558 -59.50 -8.20 -15.08
N LEU A 559 -59.04 -8.91 -14.03
CA LEU A 559 -58.44 -10.25 -14.18
C LEU A 559 -59.47 -11.25 -14.68
N GLU A 560 -60.66 -11.25 -14.10
CA GLU A 560 -61.78 -12.11 -14.48
C GLU A 560 -62.23 -11.87 -15.93
N LYS A 561 -62.38 -10.61 -16.36
CA LYS A 561 -62.69 -10.28 -17.76
C LYS A 561 -61.60 -10.73 -18.71
N ASN A 562 -60.33 -10.54 -18.35
CA ASN A 562 -59.21 -11.01 -19.17
C ASN A 562 -59.16 -12.54 -19.28
N ALA A 563 -59.52 -13.24 -18.21
CA ALA A 563 -59.64 -14.70 -18.22
C ALA A 563 -60.77 -15.17 -19.15
N VAL A 564 -61.95 -14.55 -19.08
CA VAL A 564 -63.09 -14.86 -19.98
C VAL A 564 -62.73 -14.58 -21.44
N ASP A 565 -62.11 -13.43 -21.72
CA ASP A 565 -61.67 -13.07 -23.08
C ASP A 565 -60.62 -14.04 -23.65
N ALA A 566 -59.83 -14.69 -22.79
CA ALA A 566 -58.83 -15.68 -23.19
C ALA A 566 -59.42 -17.07 -23.49
N MET A 567 -60.73 -17.28 -23.28
CA MET A 567 -61.45 -18.54 -23.46
C MET A 567 -62.58 -18.44 -24.52
N PRO A 568 -62.28 -18.06 -25.79
CA PRO A 568 -63.32 -17.85 -26.81
C PRO A 568 -64.13 -19.13 -27.14
N ASN A 569 -63.52 -20.31 -26.97
CA ASN A 569 -64.17 -21.61 -27.21
C ASN A 569 -64.78 -22.23 -25.95
N GLY A 570 -64.86 -21.48 -24.86
CA GLY A 570 -65.26 -21.98 -23.54
C GLY A 570 -64.09 -22.53 -22.73
N GLY A 571 -64.33 -22.76 -21.43
CA GLY A 571 -63.29 -23.18 -20.49
C GLY A 571 -63.71 -23.03 -19.03
N GLN A 572 -62.75 -23.12 -18.12
CA GLN A 572 -62.99 -23.01 -16.68
C GLN A 572 -62.24 -21.82 -16.08
N LEU A 573 -62.98 -20.93 -15.42
CA LEU A 573 -62.44 -19.86 -14.58
C LEU A 573 -62.47 -20.31 -13.11
N ASN A 574 -61.30 -20.52 -12.54
CA ASN A 574 -61.12 -20.98 -11.16
C ASN A 574 -60.57 -19.83 -10.31
N ILE A 575 -61.33 -19.41 -9.30
CA ILE A 575 -60.88 -18.43 -8.32
C ILE A 575 -60.71 -19.13 -6.97
N SER A 576 -59.52 -19.02 -6.38
CA SER A 576 -59.25 -19.60 -5.08
C SER A 576 -58.61 -18.64 -4.11
N LEU A 577 -58.99 -18.79 -2.84
CA LEU A 577 -58.45 -18.03 -1.72
C LEU A 577 -57.67 -18.95 -0.80
N ALA A 578 -56.44 -18.56 -0.52
CA ALA A 578 -55.57 -19.17 0.47
C ALA A 578 -54.93 -18.05 1.32
N GLY A 579 -54.37 -18.37 2.47
CA GLY A 579 -53.73 -17.35 3.30
C GLY A 579 -53.28 -17.89 4.65
N SER A 580 -52.40 -17.12 5.30
CA SER A 580 -51.99 -17.30 6.69
C SER A 580 -52.53 -16.14 7.53
N ASP A 581 -52.17 -16.04 8.80
CA ASP A 581 -52.62 -14.95 9.67
C ASP A 581 -52.06 -13.57 9.26
N GLU A 582 -51.01 -13.52 8.43
CA GLU A 582 -50.34 -12.28 8.02
C GLU A 582 -50.69 -11.82 6.59
N GLN A 583 -51.00 -12.76 5.70
CA GLN A 583 -51.20 -12.48 4.27
C GLN A 583 -52.34 -13.30 3.69
N ILE A 584 -53.03 -12.72 2.71
CA ILE A 584 -54.02 -13.40 1.88
C ILE A 584 -53.50 -13.54 0.45
N GLU A 585 -53.76 -14.70 -0.13
CA GLU A 585 -53.43 -15.06 -1.49
C GLU A 585 -54.72 -15.28 -2.30
N ILE A 586 -54.89 -14.51 -3.36
CA ILE A 586 -55.99 -14.62 -4.32
C ILE A 586 -55.42 -15.19 -5.61
N ARG A 587 -55.90 -16.36 -6.04
CA ARG A 587 -55.55 -16.95 -7.34
C ARG A 587 -56.72 -16.85 -8.30
N VAL A 588 -56.48 -16.27 -9.46
CA VAL A 588 -57.43 -16.24 -10.59
C VAL A 588 -56.81 -17.04 -11.73
N SER A 589 -57.41 -18.17 -12.07
CA SER A 589 -56.85 -19.17 -13.00
C SER A 589 -57.84 -19.48 -14.13
N ASP A 590 -57.37 -19.43 -15.37
CA ASP A 590 -58.14 -19.75 -16.57
C ASP A 590 -57.51 -20.91 -17.35
N THR A 591 -58.33 -21.62 -18.12
CA THR A 591 -57.90 -22.68 -19.07
C THR A 591 -57.86 -22.17 -20.51
N GLY A 592 -57.59 -20.88 -20.71
CA GLY A 592 -57.60 -20.23 -22.00
C GLY A 592 -56.34 -20.49 -22.83
N ILE A 593 -56.09 -19.59 -23.77
CA ILE A 593 -54.96 -19.70 -24.71
C ILE A 593 -53.57 -19.48 -24.08
N GLY A 594 -53.51 -18.97 -22.85
CA GLY A 594 -52.25 -18.62 -22.18
C GLY A 594 -51.53 -17.40 -22.77
N ILE A 595 -50.39 -17.04 -22.17
CA ILE A 595 -49.53 -15.90 -22.54
C ILE A 595 -48.19 -16.45 -23.03
N ALA A 596 -47.79 -16.06 -24.24
CA ALA A 596 -46.51 -16.45 -24.81
C ALA A 596 -45.32 -15.87 -24.00
N LYS A 597 -44.23 -16.64 -23.88
CA LYS A 597 -43.05 -16.29 -23.05
C LYS A 597 -42.44 -14.93 -23.42
N GLU A 598 -42.43 -14.57 -24.71
CA GLU A 598 -41.91 -13.30 -25.23
C GLU A 598 -42.70 -12.07 -24.75
N ASN A 599 -43.96 -12.27 -24.34
CA ASN A 599 -44.83 -11.20 -23.88
C ASN A 599 -44.79 -11.02 -22.35
N MET A 600 -44.25 -11.98 -21.59
CA MET A 600 -44.27 -11.96 -20.12
C MET A 600 -43.59 -10.74 -19.50
N GLU A 601 -42.53 -10.22 -20.13
CA GLU A 601 -41.85 -9.00 -19.66
C GLU A 601 -42.61 -7.72 -20.02
N LYS A 602 -43.54 -7.79 -20.99
CA LYS A 602 -44.24 -6.63 -21.57
C LYS A 602 -45.65 -6.45 -21.02
N ILE A 603 -46.26 -7.45 -20.39
CA ILE A 603 -47.67 -7.42 -19.94
C ILE A 603 -48.00 -6.32 -18.92
N PHE A 604 -47.02 -5.84 -18.16
CA PHE A 604 -47.20 -4.70 -17.23
C PHE A 604 -46.78 -3.36 -17.85
N THR A 605 -46.39 -3.34 -19.12
CA THR A 605 -46.09 -2.11 -19.85
C THR A 605 -47.40 -1.44 -20.27
N PRO A 606 -47.61 -0.15 -19.95
CA PRO A 606 -48.79 0.60 -20.40
C PRO A 606 -48.98 0.51 -21.92
N PHE A 607 -50.24 0.39 -22.35
CA PHE A 607 -50.67 0.27 -23.76
C PHE A 607 -50.29 -1.03 -24.47
N PHE A 608 -49.56 -1.95 -23.82
CA PHE A 608 -49.32 -3.27 -24.37
C PHE A 608 -50.60 -4.11 -24.34
N THR A 609 -51.06 -4.59 -25.50
CA THR A 609 -52.19 -5.50 -25.61
C THR A 609 -52.01 -6.47 -26.77
N THR A 610 -52.47 -7.71 -26.59
CA THR A 610 -52.53 -8.74 -27.63
C THR A 610 -53.92 -8.84 -28.29
N LYS A 611 -54.88 -8.00 -27.86
CA LYS A 611 -56.25 -7.97 -28.40
C LYS A 611 -56.28 -7.17 -29.72
N GLU A 612 -57.25 -7.47 -30.59
CA GLU A 612 -57.47 -6.74 -31.84
C GLU A 612 -57.66 -5.22 -31.62
N LEU A 613 -57.26 -4.41 -32.60
CA LEU A 613 -57.46 -2.96 -32.65
C LEU A 613 -58.95 -2.65 -32.39
N GLY A 614 -59.28 -2.11 -31.21
CA GLY A 614 -60.69 -2.02 -30.81
C GLY A 614 -60.95 -2.47 -29.38
N LYS A 615 -60.43 -3.65 -29.04
CA LYS A 615 -60.94 -4.51 -27.96
C LYS A 615 -60.14 -4.44 -26.65
N GLY A 616 -58.99 -3.76 -26.65
CA GLY A 616 -58.14 -3.61 -25.46
C GLY A 616 -57.42 -2.27 -25.40
N THR A 617 -57.36 -1.66 -24.22
CA THR A 617 -56.63 -0.40 -23.99
C THR A 617 -55.17 -0.62 -23.60
N GLY A 618 -54.81 -1.84 -23.20
CA GLY A 618 -53.47 -2.17 -22.67
C GLY A 618 -53.15 -1.53 -21.32
N LEU A 619 -54.15 -0.98 -20.61
CA LEU A 619 -53.95 -0.29 -19.33
C LEU A 619 -54.35 -1.13 -18.11
N GLY A 620 -55.09 -2.24 -18.30
CA GLY A 620 -55.65 -3.03 -17.20
C GLY A 620 -54.61 -3.73 -16.32
N LEU A 621 -53.65 -4.45 -16.91
CA LEU A 621 -52.60 -5.16 -16.15
C LEU A 621 -51.60 -4.22 -15.45
N PRO A 622 -51.11 -3.13 -16.08
CA PRO A 622 -50.33 -2.12 -15.38
C PRO A 622 -51.08 -1.51 -14.18
N LEU A 623 -52.38 -1.26 -14.32
CA LEU A 623 -53.20 -0.76 -13.22
C LEU A 623 -53.31 -1.77 -12.07
N ILE A 624 -53.53 -3.05 -12.38
CA ILE A 624 -53.53 -4.12 -11.38
C ILE A 624 -52.20 -4.15 -10.62
N TYR A 625 -51.07 -4.05 -11.32
CA TYR A 625 -49.75 -4.01 -10.69
C TYR A 625 -49.61 -2.82 -9.73
N GLY A 626 -50.07 -1.63 -10.15
CA GLY A 626 -50.07 -0.43 -9.31
C GLY A 626 -50.90 -0.59 -8.04
N ILE A 627 -52.16 -1.05 -8.17
CA ILE A 627 -53.08 -1.24 -7.03
C ILE A 627 -52.51 -2.26 -6.04
N VAL A 628 -52.01 -3.40 -6.51
CA VAL A 628 -51.41 -4.43 -5.64
C VAL A 628 -50.19 -3.87 -4.91
N LYS A 629 -49.34 -3.08 -5.57
CA LYS A 629 -48.18 -2.43 -4.92
C LYS A 629 -48.58 -1.38 -3.88
N MET A 630 -49.64 -0.61 -4.12
CA MET A 630 -50.18 0.34 -3.14
C MET A 630 -50.71 -0.36 -1.88
N HIS A 631 -51.26 -1.57 -2.04
CA HIS A 631 -51.65 -2.46 -0.93
C HIS A 631 -50.46 -3.21 -0.29
N LYS A 632 -49.21 -2.78 -0.53
CA LYS A 632 -47.97 -3.44 -0.08
C LYS A 632 -47.87 -4.92 -0.50
N GLY A 633 -48.55 -5.28 -1.58
CA GLY A 633 -48.66 -6.65 -2.08
C GLY A 633 -47.67 -7.02 -3.18
N LYS A 634 -47.76 -8.27 -3.61
CA LYS A 634 -47.04 -8.84 -4.74
C LYS A 634 -48.01 -9.53 -5.70
N ILE A 635 -47.75 -9.40 -7.00
CA ILE A 635 -48.45 -10.14 -8.05
C ILE A 635 -47.45 -11.03 -8.79
N ASP A 636 -47.77 -12.31 -8.91
CA ASP A 636 -47.00 -13.31 -9.65
C ASP A 636 -47.90 -13.96 -10.72
N ILE A 637 -47.29 -14.45 -11.80
CA ILE A 637 -48.02 -14.98 -12.96
C ILE A 637 -47.41 -16.31 -13.40
N GLN A 638 -48.26 -17.29 -13.62
CA GLN A 638 -47.91 -18.58 -14.22
C GLN A 638 -48.77 -18.76 -15.45
N SER A 639 -48.17 -18.92 -16.63
CA SER A 639 -48.92 -19.05 -17.88
C SER A 639 -48.23 -20.01 -18.82
N ASN A 640 -49.03 -20.78 -19.57
CA ASN A 640 -48.56 -21.64 -20.65
C ASN A 640 -49.41 -21.41 -21.89
N ALA A 641 -48.77 -20.98 -22.98
CA ALA A 641 -49.40 -20.83 -24.30
C ALA A 641 -49.02 -21.96 -25.27
N ASP A 642 -48.13 -22.87 -24.88
CA ASP A 642 -47.63 -23.96 -25.71
C ASP A 642 -48.34 -25.27 -25.37
N LYS A 643 -49.20 -25.73 -26.28
CA LYS A 643 -49.94 -27.00 -26.15
C LYS A 643 -49.02 -28.22 -26.08
N THR A 644 -47.77 -28.13 -26.52
CA THR A 644 -46.81 -29.23 -26.47
C THR A 644 -46.17 -29.40 -25.08
N GLN A 645 -46.22 -28.36 -24.24
CA GLN A 645 -45.60 -28.34 -22.91
C GLN A 645 -46.60 -28.62 -21.76
N GLY A 646 -47.89 -28.77 -22.06
CA GLY A 646 -48.94 -29.04 -21.08
C GLY A 646 -50.25 -28.34 -21.41
N PRO A 647 -51.23 -28.36 -20.48
CA PRO A 647 -52.48 -27.60 -20.63
C PRO A 647 -52.19 -26.10 -20.75
N THR A 648 -52.92 -25.42 -21.64
CA THR A 648 -52.83 -23.97 -21.80
C THR A 648 -53.69 -23.25 -20.77
N GLY A 649 -53.26 -22.07 -20.37
CA GLY A 649 -53.98 -21.27 -19.38
C GLY A 649 -53.09 -20.26 -18.67
N THR A 650 -53.69 -19.37 -17.88
CA THR A 650 -52.98 -18.39 -17.07
C THR A 650 -53.48 -18.41 -15.63
N THR A 651 -52.58 -18.23 -14.68
CA THR A 651 -52.89 -18.07 -13.26
C THR A 651 -52.19 -16.83 -12.75
N PHE A 652 -52.99 -15.84 -12.32
CA PHE A 652 -52.53 -14.68 -11.57
C PHE A 652 -52.61 -14.99 -10.08
N ILE A 653 -51.54 -14.73 -9.34
CA ILE A 653 -51.42 -14.95 -7.90
C ILE A 653 -51.16 -13.59 -7.25
N ILE A 654 -52.14 -13.07 -6.53
CA ILE A 654 -52.05 -11.81 -5.80
C ILE A 654 -51.86 -12.11 -4.32
N LYS A 655 -50.82 -11.56 -3.69
CA LYS A 655 -50.55 -11.64 -2.26
C LYS A 655 -50.63 -10.26 -1.65
N ILE A 656 -51.48 -10.06 -0.65
CA ILE A 656 -51.58 -8.79 0.09
C ILE A 656 -51.56 -9.06 1.60
N PRO A 657 -51.01 -8.14 2.42
CA PRO A 657 -51.13 -8.21 3.88
C PRO A 657 -52.59 -8.09 4.34
N ARG A 658 -52.92 -8.66 5.51
CA ARG A 658 -54.27 -8.54 6.10
C ARG A 658 -54.53 -7.20 6.81
N SER A 659 -53.45 -6.50 7.16
CA SER A 659 -53.40 -5.21 7.88
C SER A 659 -52.45 -4.22 7.20
#